data_AF-A0A1H6BYH3-F1
#
_entry.id   AF-A0A1H6BYH3-F1
#
_cell.length_a   1.000
_cell.length_b   1.000
_cell.length_c   1.000
_cell.angle_alpha   90.00
_cell.angle_beta   90.00
_cell.angle_gamma   90.00
#
_symmetry.space_group_name_H-M   'P 1'
#
loop_
_entity.id
_entity.type
_entity.pdbx_description
1 polymer ?
#
loop_
_entity_poly.entity_id
_entity_poly.type
_entity_poly.pdbx_seq_one_letter_code
_entity_poly.pdbx_strand_id
1 'polypeptide(L)'
;MIHFFVNPLNIAYAVQTQKELSTDDISKLNWLFGNAKKQDELTLNDSYVGPRAAMVTPWSTNAVEITQNMGIEGIIRIEEFQQVAADFSDFDPMVSQKFSALTQDMFTINISPEPIMDIDDIQAYNQSEGLALSAEEVDYLNNLSDKIGRKLTDSEVFAFSQANSEHCRHKIFNGTFVIDGEEQPTSLFKLIKKTSETNPNQIVSAYKDNVAFIKGPRVTQFAPKTADKPDFYAEKEFDSVISLKAETHNFPTTVEPFSGAATGSGGEIRDRLAGGQGALPLAGTAIYMTAYSRLLQDRPWEKGMQEREWLYQTPLDILIKASNGASDFGNKFGQPLITGSVLTFEHEEDGRKLGYDKVIMQAGGIGYGKLSQAKKHEPQTGDKIVILGGENYRIGMGGAAVSSADTGAFGSGIELNAIQRSNPEMQKRAANAIRAFVESENNPIVSIHDHGAGGHLNCLSELVEDTGGLIDLDKLPVGDPTLSAKEIIGNESQERMGLVIAKEDIETLKTVADRERAPMYAVGDVTGDHRFTFESKTTGEKPMDYALEDFFGSSPKTIMNDKKVNRTYADLSYTSQDIPTYVNQVLQLEAVAAKDWLTNKVDRCVGGRVAKQQCVGPLQLPLNNVGVMALDYKSTEGIATTVGHSPLTALVDPAAGSRNAMGEALSNIVFAPIINGLAGISLSANWMWACNNEGEDARLYAAVKACSDFAIALGINIPTGKDSLSMKQKYPNGEHVIAPGTVIISAGGNCTDITKVVEPVLKKDAGSIYYINLSKDRFKLGGSSFAQILNKVGSEVPSIQDANYFKTAFNTVQELIKADQIVAGHDIGSGGLITTLLEMCFADVDLAANYDLSPLQETDSVKALFNENIGLVLQAKDNNAFESAMQAAGVEAVKIGEAISGNEITIANHADSFTFQVEESRDIWFKTSFLLDQKQSKNGTAEERYKNYKNQPLRFEFPAHFTGKKPTIDSSKPRPKAAILREKGSNSEREMANAMYLAGFDVKDVHMTDLISGRETLEDIQFIGAVGGFSNSDVLGSAKGWAGAFLYNEKAKKALENFYARPDTLSVGICNGCQLFMELELINPEHKVHGKMLHNTSQKHESNFVSVKVQENNSIMLSTLAGTTLGVWVSNGEGKFNLPEAEDQYNIVAKYAYAEYPHSPNGADYNTAMLCDKTGRHLVTMPHIERSTFQWNWANYPDGRKDEVTPWLEAFVNAREWIENQSK
;
A
#
# COMPACT_ATOMS: atom_id res chain seq x y z
N MET A 1 30.50 -22.95 -10.84
CA MET A 1 29.99 -24.30 -10.49
C MET A 1 28.69 -24.12 -9.72
N ILE A 2 27.79 -25.11 -9.70
CA ILE A 2 26.58 -25.08 -8.86
C ILE A 2 26.76 -26.08 -7.71
N HIS A 3 26.61 -25.62 -6.48
CA HIS A 3 26.60 -26.46 -5.28
C HIS A 3 25.17 -26.59 -4.76
N PHE A 4 24.77 -27.82 -4.39
CA PHE A 4 23.45 -28.06 -3.83
C PHE A 4 23.49 -28.19 -2.32
N PHE A 5 22.53 -27.55 -1.65
CA PHE A 5 22.30 -27.69 -0.22
C PHE A 5 20.87 -28.14 0.00
N VAL A 6 20.63 -29.09 0.90
CA VAL A 6 19.27 -29.56 1.21
C VAL A 6 19.02 -29.42 2.70
N ASN A 7 17.94 -28.74 3.06
CA ASN A 7 17.54 -28.53 4.46
C ASN A 7 16.67 -29.68 5.00
N PRO A 8 16.43 -29.74 6.32
CA PRO A 8 15.58 -30.79 6.91
C PRO A 8 14.12 -30.82 6.42
N LEU A 9 13.65 -29.78 5.72
CA LEU A 9 12.33 -29.70 5.10
C LEU A 9 12.34 -30.12 3.61
N ASN A 10 13.45 -30.68 3.13
CA ASN A 10 13.67 -31.07 1.72
C ASN A 10 13.56 -29.91 0.72
N ILE A 11 13.84 -28.68 1.17
CA ILE A 11 14.07 -27.55 0.27
C ILE A 11 15.52 -27.65 -0.21
N ALA A 12 15.69 -27.64 -1.52
CA ALA A 12 17.00 -27.64 -2.16
C ALA A 12 17.38 -26.20 -2.56
N TYR A 13 18.62 -25.81 -2.25
CA TYR A 13 19.21 -24.54 -2.65
C TYR A 13 20.29 -24.82 -3.70
N ALA A 14 20.20 -24.16 -4.85
CA ALA A 14 21.23 -24.19 -5.88
C ALA A 14 22.09 -22.93 -5.77
N VAL A 15 23.36 -23.09 -5.41
CA VAL A 15 24.31 -22.00 -5.17
C VAL A 15 25.33 -21.95 -6.29
N GLN A 16 25.22 -20.96 -7.17
CA GLN A 16 26.15 -20.74 -8.27
C GLN A 16 27.34 -19.89 -7.82
N THR A 17 28.55 -20.36 -8.06
CA THR A 17 29.79 -19.72 -7.60
C THR A 17 30.83 -19.56 -8.71
N GLN A 18 31.68 -18.53 -8.58
CA GLN A 18 32.88 -18.33 -9.42
C GLN A 18 34.03 -19.25 -9.02
N LYS A 19 34.08 -19.67 -7.75
CA LYS A 19 35.18 -20.46 -7.15
C LYS A 19 34.61 -21.56 -6.25
N GLU A 20 35.43 -22.55 -5.92
CA GLU A 20 35.10 -23.56 -4.90
C GLU A 20 34.86 -22.92 -3.53
N LEU A 21 33.88 -23.44 -2.79
CA LEU A 21 33.55 -22.96 -1.46
C LEU A 21 34.54 -23.49 -0.43
N SER A 22 35.01 -22.63 0.47
CA SER A 22 35.85 -23.06 1.59
C SER A 22 35.02 -23.86 2.61
N THR A 23 35.69 -24.65 3.47
CA THR A 23 35.00 -25.36 4.56
C THR A 23 34.28 -24.40 5.52
N ASP A 24 34.85 -23.21 5.74
CA ASP A 24 34.23 -22.16 6.55
C ASP A 24 32.95 -21.62 5.88
N ASP A 25 33.01 -21.31 4.58
CA ASP A 25 31.85 -20.83 3.83
C ASP A 25 30.73 -21.89 3.76
N ILE A 26 31.08 -23.17 3.59
CA ILE A 26 30.10 -24.27 3.64
C ILE A 26 29.41 -24.31 5.00
N SER A 27 30.16 -24.12 6.10
CA SER A 27 29.57 -24.09 7.44
C SER A 27 28.61 -22.91 7.62
N LYS A 28 29.01 -21.72 7.15
CA LYS A 28 28.15 -20.52 7.18
C LYS A 28 26.87 -20.71 6.35
N LEU A 29 26.98 -21.30 5.16
CA LEU A 29 25.83 -21.58 4.28
C LEU A 29 24.91 -22.65 4.86
N ASN A 30 25.45 -23.70 5.49
CA ASN A 30 24.65 -24.70 6.19
C ASN A 30 23.80 -24.05 7.31
N TRP A 31 24.39 -23.15 8.10
CA TRP A 31 23.66 -22.38 9.11
C TRP A 31 22.59 -21.49 8.46
N LEU A 32 22.98 -20.71 7.45
CA LEU A 32 22.10 -19.76 6.77
C LEU A 32 20.87 -20.46 6.16
N PHE A 33 21.05 -21.60 5.52
CA PHE A 33 19.98 -22.40 4.88
C PHE A 33 19.19 -23.30 5.85
N GLY A 34 19.17 -22.96 7.13
CA GLY A 34 18.32 -23.64 8.12
C GLY A 34 18.85 -25.02 8.49
N ASN A 35 20.15 -25.11 8.79
CA ASN A 35 20.87 -26.36 9.06
C ASN A 35 20.84 -27.32 7.85
N ALA A 36 20.96 -26.76 6.64
CA ALA A 36 21.11 -27.55 5.43
C ALA A 36 22.43 -28.31 5.42
N LYS A 37 22.48 -29.33 4.56
CA LYS A 37 23.71 -30.06 4.25
C LYS A 37 24.06 -29.85 2.79
N LYS A 38 25.30 -29.42 2.53
CA LYS A 38 25.88 -29.49 1.19
C LYS A 38 25.86 -30.95 0.70
N GLN A 39 25.35 -31.16 -0.50
CA GLN A 39 25.38 -32.43 -1.20
C GLN A 39 26.70 -32.56 -1.97
N ASP A 40 27.19 -33.79 -2.12
CA ASP A 40 28.41 -34.08 -2.89
C ASP A 40 28.09 -34.38 -4.35
N GLU A 41 26.82 -34.68 -4.63
CA GLU A 41 26.27 -34.91 -5.95
C GLU A 41 26.26 -33.62 -6.78
N LEU A 42 26.65 -33.76 -8.05
CA LEU A 42 26.57 -32.67 -9.05
C LEU A 42 25.18 -32.52 -9.67
N THR A 43 24.27 -33.45 -9.37
CA THR A 43 22.90 -33.50 -9.87
C THR A 43 21.99 -34.07 -8.78
N LEU A 44 20.83 -33.45 -8.54
CA LEU A 44 19.77 -33.99 -7.68
C LEU A 44 18.66 -34.59 -8.55
N ASN A 45 18.54 -35.93 -8.55
CA ASN A 45 17.64 -36.69 -9.43
C ASN A 45 16.24 -36.89 -8.82
N ASP A 46 15.56 -35.78 -8.53
CA ASP A 46 14.17 -35.76 -8.06
C ASP A 46 13.37 -34.69 -8.82
N SER A 47 12.05 -34.71 -8.69
CA SER A 47 11.19 -33.65 -9.24
C SER A 47 11.16 -32.44 -8.31
N TYR A 48 11.37 -31.26 -8.87
CA TYR A 48 11.36 -30.00 -8.13
C TYR A 48 10.48 -28.96 -8.84
N VAL A 49 9.93 -28.03 -8.07
CA VAL A 49 9.35 -26.79 -8.57
C VAL A 49 10.20 -25.64 -8.04
N GLY A 50 10.52 -24.69 -8.91
CA GLY A 50 11.23 -23.48 -8.55
C GLY A 50 11.17 -22.45 -9.67
N PRO A 51 11.88 -21.32 -9.51
CA PRO A 51 11.88 -20.25 -10.48
C PRO A 51 12.35 -20.72 -11.86
N ARG A 52 11.85 -20.06 -12.91
CA ARG A 52 12.36 -20.29 -14.27
C ARG A 52 13.87 -20.00 -14.32
N ALA A 53 14.61 -20.87 -14.99
CA ALA A 53 16.07 -20.76 -15.11
C ALA A 53 16.55 -19.37 -15.56
N ALA A 54 15.82 -18.73 -16.47
CA ALA A 54 16.14 -17.41 -17.01
C ALA A 54 15.81 -16.23 -16.07
N MET A 55 15.03 -16.43 -15.01
CA MET A 55 14.55 -15.36 -14.13
C MET A 55 15.33 -15.32 -12.83
N VAL A 56 16.00 -14.22 -12.50
CA VAL A 56 16.61 -14.01 -11.18
C VAL A 56 15.58 -13.43 -10.21
N THR A 57 15.20 -14.21 -9.19
CA THR A 57 14.14 -13.80 -8.27
C THR A 57 14.58 -12.65 -7.33
N PRO A 58 13.64 -11.84 -6.80
CA PRO A 58 13.92 -10.91 -5.70
C PRO A 58 14.51 -11.60 -4.47
N TRP A 59 14.06 -12.83 -4.20
CA TRP A 59 14.60 -13.70 -3.17
C TRP A 59 16.09 -13.98 -3.42
N SER A 60 16.47 -14.28 -4.66
CA SER A 60 17.86 -14.53 -5.05
C SER A 60 18.77 -13.34 -4.78
N THR A 61 18.34 -12.14 -5.18
CA THR A 61 19.10 -10.89 -4.93
C THR A 61 19.34 -10.70 -3.44
N ASN A 62 18.30 -10.83 -2.61
CA ASN A 62 18.43 -10.70 -1.16
C ASN A 62 19.34 -11.80 -0.56
N ALA A 63 19.17 -13.05 -0.99
CA ALA A 63 19.96 -14.19 -0.52
C ALA A 63 21.46 -13.99 -0.81
N VAL A 64 21.81 -13.57 -2.03
CA VAL A 64 23.20 -13.28 -2.41
C VAL A 64 23.76 -12.14 -1.58
N GLU A 65 23.02 -11.03 -1.41
CA GLU A 65 23.48 -9.91 -0.57
C GLU A 65 23.67 -10.30 0.91
N ILE A 66 22.85 -11.21 1.47
CA ILE A 66 23.06 -11.76 2.82
C ILE A 66 24.44 -12.43 2.90
N THR A 67 24.79 -13.26 1.92
CA THR A 67 26.10 -13.95 1.93
C THR A 67 27.28 -12.98 1.90
N GLN A 68 27.16 -11.87 1.16
CA GLN A 68 28.18 -10.81 1.14
C GLN A 68 28.34 -10.14 2.52
N ASN A 69 27.23 -9.89 3.22
CA ASN A 69 27.26 -9.36 4.59
C ASN A 69 27.93 -10.31 5.59
N MET A 70 27.86 -11.61 5.33
CA MET A 70 28.51 -12.66 6.10
C MET A 70 29.99 -12.89 5.71
N GLY A 71 30.51 -12.10 4.77
CA GLY A 71 31.89 -12.20 4.29
C GLY A 71 32.14 -13.36 3.32
N ILE A 72 31.09 -13.87 2.67
CA ILE A 72 31.20 -14.90 1.63
C ILE A 72 31.20 -14.21 0.26
N GLU A 73 32.32 -14.29 -0.45
CA GLU A 73 32.51 -13.64 -1.75
C GLU A 73 32.36 -14.64 -2.91
N GLY A 74 32.07 -14.13 -4.11
CA GLY A 74 32.07 -14.92 -5.34
C GLY A 74 30.83 -15.81 -5.58
N ILE A 75 29.78 -15.64 -4.77
CA ILE A 75 28.45 -16.16 -5.06
C ILE A 75 27.81 -15.31 -6.17
N ILE A 76 27.33 -15.97 -7.21
CA ILE A 76 26.68 -15.33 -8.37
C ILE A 76 25.17 -15.34 -8.19
N ARG A 77 24.61 -16.50 -7.81
CA ARG A 77 23.17 -16.72 -7.74
C ARG A 77 22.83 -17.79 -6.71
N ILE A 78 21.73 -17.59 -5.99
CA ILE A 78 21.13 -18.59 -5.11
C ILE A 78 19.65 -18.68 -5.47
N GLU A 79 19.11 -19.87 -5.68
CA GLU A 79 17.66 -20.07 -5.80
C GLU A 79 17.22 -21.25 -4.94
N GLU A 80 15.96 -21.20 -4.49
CA GLU A 80 15.31 -22.28 -3.77
C GLU A 80 14.39 -23.11 -4.66
N PHE A 81 14.33 -24.41 -4.38
CA PHE A 81 13.57 -25.40 -5.12
C PHE A 81 12.86 -26.32 -4.13
N GLN A 82 11.54 -26.45 -4.30
CA GLN A 82 10.73 -27.36 -3.50
C GLN A 82 10.69 -28.74 -4.16
N GLN A 83 11.08 -29.79 -3.43
CA GLN A 83 10.89 -31.17 -3.89
C GLN A 83 9.38 -31.49 -3.95
N VAL A 84 8.92 -32.02 -5.08
CA VAL A 84 7.51 -32.35 -5.32
C VAL A 84 7.35 -33.74 -5.93
N ALA A 85 6.13 -34.27 -5.92
CA ALA A 85 5.81 -35.49 -6.64
C ALA A 85 5.93 -35.30 -8.17
N ALA A 86 6.25 -36.38 -8.89
CA ALA A 86 6.46 -36.36 -10.34
C ALA A 86 5.20 -35.95 -11.14
N ASP A 87 4.01 -36.08 -10.57
CA ASP A 87 2.71 -35.71 -11.13
C ASP A 87 2.15 -34.37 -10.58
N PHE A 88 2.86 -33.72 -9.65
CA PHE A 88 2.46 -32.41 -9.12
C PHE A 88 2.34 -31.33 -10.20
N SER A 89 1.24 -30.58 -10.17
CA SER A 89 0.89 -29.55 -11.16
C SER A 89 0.38 -28.24 -10.53
N ASP A 90 0.26 -28.14 -9.20
CA ASP A 90 -0.33 -27.00 -8.50
C ASP A 90 0.72 -25.92 -8.23
N PHE A 91 1.14 -25.22 -9.28
CA PHE A 91 2.07 -24.09 -9.20
C PHE A 91 1.72 -23.03 -10.23
N ASP A 92 2.18 -21.79 -10.03
CA ASP A 92 1.98 -20.73 -11.00
C ASP A 92 2.99 -20.86 -12.17
N PRO A 93 2.55 -21.23 -13.38
CA PRO A 93 3.45 -21.46 -14.52
C PRO A 93 4.05 -20.16 -15.08
N MET A 94 3.55 -18.99 -14.68
CA MET A 94 4.12 -17.71 -15.09
C MET A 94 5.47 -17.47 -14.42
N VAL A 95 5.59 -17.77 -13.12
CA VAL A 95 6.81 -17.50 -12.33
C VAL A 95 7.66 -18.73 -12.03
N SER A 96 7.07 -19.93 -12.06
CA SER A 96 7.75 -21.18 -11.71
C SER A 96 7.71 -22.19 -12.85
N GLN A 97 8.63 -23.15 -12.81
CA GLN A 97 8.62 -24.32 -13.68
C GLN A 97 8.98 -25.59 -12.91
N LYS A 98 8.60 -26.74 -13.48
CA LYS A 98 8.95 -28.05 -12.95
C LYS A 98 10.26 -28.54 -13.57
N PHE A 99 11.17 -29.01 -12.71
CA PHE A 99 12.43 -29.61 -13.09
C PHE A 99 12.39 -31.11 -12.76
N SER A 100 12.79 -31.96 -13.70
CA SER A 100 12.92 -33.40 -13.47
C SER A 100 14.18 -33.78 -12.69
N ALA A 101 15.15 -32.86 -12.61
CA ALA A 101 16.37 -32.92 -11.82
C ALA A 101 16.98 -31.50 -11.75
N LEU A 102 17.80 -31.23 -10.73
CA LEU A 102 18.63 -30.02 -10.67
C LEU A 102 20.06 -30.36 -11.11
N THR A 103 20.64 -29.59 -12.03
CA THR A 103 21.90 -29.92 -12.74
C THR A 103 22.89 -28.76 -12.75
N GLN A 104 24.14 -29.01 -13.14
CA GLN A 104 25.20 -27.99 -13.20
C GLN A 104 24.98 -26.88 -14.24
N ASP A 105 24.12 -27.13 -15.23
CA ASP A 105 23.82 -26.24 -16.36
C ASP A 105 22.46 -25.55 -16.22
N MET A 106 21.74 -25.74 -15.11
CA MET A 106 20.36 -25.26 -14.95
C MET A 106 20.20 -23.73 -14.98
N PHE A 107 21.27 -22.96 -14.74
CA PHE A 107 21.29 -21.50 -14.88
C PHE A 107 22.05 -21.01 -16.12
N THR A 108 22.54 -21.92 -16.95
CA THR A 108 23.29 -21.56 -18.15
C THR A 108 22.34 -21.01 -19.21
N ILE A 109 22.42 -19.70 -19.46
CA ILE A 109 21.70 -19.04 -20.55
C ILE A 109 22.70 -18.80 -21.68
N ASN A 110 22.63 -19.59 -22.75
CA ASN A 110 23.51 -19.46 -23.92
C ASN A 110 22.94 -18.45 -24.92
N ILE A 111 22.69 -17.23 -24.46
CA ILE A 111 22.19 -16.11 -25.28
C ILE A 111 23.20 -14.97 -25.17
N SER A 112 23.71 -14.51 -26.30
CA SER A 112 24.50 -13.28 -26.36
C SER A 112 23.57 -12.08 -26.52
N PRO A 113 23.92 -10.91 -25.95
CA PRO A 113 23.22 -9.66 -26.24
C PRO A 113 23.09 -9.43 -27.75
N GLU A 114 21.89 -9.09 -28.19
CA GLU A 114 21.68 -8.72 -29.60
C GLU A 114 22.43 -7.42 -29.92
N PRO A 115 23.11 -7.34 -31.09
CA PRO A 115 23.77 -6.11 -31.51
C PRO A 115 22.72 -5.03 -31.83
N ILE A 116 23.14 -3.76 -31.76
CA ILE A 116 22.31 -2.63 -32.20
C ILE A 116 21.95 -2.83 -33.68
N MET A 117 20.67 -2.67 -33.99
CA MET A 117 20.14 -2.87 -35.34
C MET A 117 19.73 -1.52 -35.96
N ASP A 118 20.22 -1.24 -37.17
CA ASP A 118 19.70 -0.13 -37.98
C ASP A 118 18.41 -0.56 -38.69
N ILE A 119 17.33 0.21 -38.53
CA ILE A 119 16.00 -0.14 -39.06
C ILE A 119 15.85 0.33 -40.51
N ASP A 120 15.65 -0.63 -41.41
CA ASP A 120 15.36 -0.38 -42.84
C ASP A 120 13.90 -0.02 -43.10
N ASP A 121 12.98 -0.70 -42.40
CA ASP A 121 11.52 -0.56 -42.56
C ASP A 121 10.88 -0.44 -41.18
N ILE A 122 10.53 0.79 -40.80
CA ILE A 122 9.92 1.12 -39.51
C ILE A 122 8.54 0.47 -39.37
N GLN A 123 7.76 0.33 -40.46
CA GLN A 123 6.44 -0.28 -40.40
C GLN A 123 6.52 -1.78 -40.13
N ALA A 124 7.49 -2.47 -40.75
CA ALA A 124 7.75 -3.89 -40.49
C ALA A 124 8.23 -4.11 -39.04
N TYR A 125 9.14 -3.27 -38.55
CA TYR A 125 9.65 -3.34 -37.18
C TYR A 125 8.54 -3.06 -36.13
N ASN A 126 7.70 -2.05 -36.37
CA ASN A 126 6.52 -1.75 -35.54
C ASN A 126 5.61 -2.98 -35.39
N GLN A 127 5.37 -3.72 -36.47
CA GLN A 127 4.52 -4.92 -36.45
C GLN A 127 5.18 -6.11 -35.74
N SER A 128 6.50 -6.32 -35.93
CA SER A 128 7.19 -7.45 -35.31
C SER A 128 7.38 -7.29 -33.80
N GLU A 129 7.67 -6.08 -33.34
CA GLU A 129 7.89 -5.78 -31.92
C GLU A 129 6.61 -5.38 -31.18
N GLY A 130 5.51 -5.13 -31.90
CA GLY A 130 4.25 -4.72 -31.30
C GLY A 130 4.30 -3.32 -30.66
N LEU A 131 4.98 -2.36 -31.30
CA LEU A 131 5.21 -1.01 -30.75
C LEU A 131 3.96 -0.12 -30.74
N ALA A 132 2.88 -0.56 -31.39
CA ALA A 132 1.60 0.15 -31.50
C ALA A 132 1.72 1.58 -32.09
N LEU A 133 2.73 1.83 -32.93
CA LEU A 133 2.86 3.11 -33.65
C LEU A 133 1.76 3.23 -34.71
N SER A 134 1.15 4.42 -34.79
CA SER A 134 0.23 4.80 -35.85
C SER A 134 0.96 5.02 -37.19
N ALA A 135 0.21 5.03 -38.29
CA ALA A 135 0.78 5.32 -39.61
C ALA A 135 1.46 6.70 -39.66
N GLU A 136 0.89 7.70 -38.97
CA GLU A 136 1.44 9.06 -38.90
C GLU A 136 2.76 9.11 -38.10
N GLU A 137 2.88 8.30 -37.04
CA GLU A 137 4.12 8.17 -36.26
C GLU A 137 5.21 7.44 -37.04
N VAL A 138 4.83 6.41 -37.82
CA VAL A 138 5.76 5.74 -38.74
C VAL A 138 6.26 6.73 -39.80
N ASP A 139 5.38 7.53 -40.39
CA ASP A 139 5.74 8.58 -41.36
C ASP A 139 6.64 9.65 -40.71
N TYR A 140 6.35 10.06 -39.47
CA TYR A 140 7.21 10.98 -38.71
C TYR A 140 8.62 10.42 -38.54
N LEU A 141 8.76 9.16 -38.13
CA LEU A 141 10.07 8.51 -37.94
C LEU A 141 10.84 8.32 -39.24
N ASN A 142 10.15 8.03 -40.36
CA ASN A 142 10.76 7.97 -41.69
C ASN A 142 11.33 9.35 -42.08
N ASN A 143 10.55 10.42 -41.90
CA ASN A 143 11.00 11.79 -42.18
C ASN A 143 12.15 12.22 -41.25
N LEU A 144 12.13 11.76 -40.00
CA LEU A 144 13.19 12.03 -39.03
C LEU A 144 14.51 11.38 -39.45
N SER A 145 14.46 10.10 -39.87
CA SER A 145 15.61 9.37 -40.45
C SER A 145 16.23 10.15 -41.63
N ASP A 146 15.40 10.68 -42.52
CA ASP A 146 15.85 11.52 -43.63
C ASP A 146 16.45 12.86 -43.15
N LYS A 147 15.84 13.52 -42.15
CA LYS A 147 16.33 14.78 -41.55
C LYS A 147 17.73 14.61 -40.96
N ILE A 148 17.97 13.52 -40.21
CA ILE A 148 19.25 13.27 -39.53
C ILE A 148 20.31 12.71 -40.47
N GLY A 149 19.93 12.19 -41.65
CA GLY A 149 20.84 11.66 -42.66
C GLY A 149 21.44 10.29 -42.32
N ARG A 150 20.77 9.50 -41.46
CA ARG A 150 21.12 8.11 -41.12
C ARG A 150 19.86 7.33 -40.76
N LYS A 151 19.95 6.00 -40.81
CA LYS A 151 18.90 5.12 -40.28
C LYS A 151 18.76 5.33 -38.77
N LEU A 152 17.54 5.12 -38.29
CA LEU A 152 17.25 5.02 -36.86
C LEU A 152 17.62 3.63 -36.34
N THR A 153 18.09 3.55 -35.11
CA THR A 153 18.34 2.27 -34.45
C THR A 153 17.04 1.65 -33.93
N ASP A 154 17.08 0.35 -33.63
CA ASP A 154 16.03 -0.37 -32.92
C ASP A 154 15.67 0.30 -31.58
N SER A 155 16.70 0.73 -30.85
CA SER A 155 16.61 1.44 -29.57
C SER A 155 15.91 2.79 -29.72
N GLU A 156 16.18 3.52 -30.80
CA GLU A 156 15.57 4.82 -31.11
C GLU A 156 14.08 4.70 -31.45
N VAL A 157 13.72 3.76 -32.34
CA VAL A 157 12.32 3.50 -32.71
C VAL A 157 11.54 2.96 -31.50
N PHE A 158 12.14 2.07 -30.71
CA PHE A 158 11.56 1.59 -29.46
C PHE A 158 11.35 2.74 -28.47
N ALA A 159 12.36 3.58 -28.26
CA ALA A 159 12.27 4.70 -27.32
C ALA A 159 11.19 5.70 -27.69
N PHE A 160 11.08 6.03 -28.98
CA PHE A 160 10.00 6.88 -29.49
C PHE A 160 8.62 6.28 -29.18
N SER A 161 8.45 4.96 -29.36
CA SER A 161 7.18 4.28 -29.10
C SER A 161 6.75 4.33 -27.63
N GLN A 162 7.70 4.22 -26.70
CA GLN A 162 7.40 4.24 -25.27
C GLN A 162 7.07 5.66 -24.80
N ALA A 163 7.92 6.63 -25.16
CA ALA A 163 7.75 8.03 -24.76
C ALA A 163 6.50 8.68 -25.39
N ASN A 164 6.09 8.22 -26.57
CA ASN A 164 4.90 8.72 -27.27
C ASN A 164 3.73 7.73 -27.24
N SER A 165 3.68 6.80 -26.29
CA SER A 165 2.52 5.92 -26.08
C SER A 165 1.30 6.68 -25.53
N GLU A 166 0.10 6.09 -25.59
CA GLU A 166 -1.10 6.66 -24.95
C GLU A 166 -0.89 6.84 -23.45
N HIS A 167 -0.29 5.83 -22.80
CA HIS A 167 -0.01 5.83 -21.36
C HIS A 167 0.90 6.99 -20.92
N CYS A 168 1.87 7.41 -21.75
CA CYS A 168 2.82 8.47 -21.40
C CYS A 168 2.37 9.87 -21.83
N ARG A 169 1.63 10.00 -22.95
CA ARG A 169 1.22 11.31 -23.50
C ARG A 169 -0.24 11.68 -23.23
N HIS A 170 -1.05 10.73 -22.76
CA HIS A 170 -2.47 10.94 -22.49
C HIS A 170 -3.18 11.56 -23.73
N LYS A 171 -2.98 10.97 -24.92
CA LYS A 171 -3.36 11.61 -26.19
C LYS A 171 -4.88 11.75 -26.27
N ILE A 172 -5.64 10.79 -25.75
CA ILE A 172 -7.11 10.88 -25.67
C ILE A 172 -7.53 12.03 -24.74
N PHE A 173 -6.92 12.16 -23.56
CA PHE A 173 -7.24 13.26 -22.62
C PHE A 173 -6.88 14.65 -23.15
N ASN A 174 -5.89 14.73 -24.04
CA ASN A 174 -5.49 15.95 -24.74
C ASN A 174 -6.17 16.15 -26.11
N GLY A 175 -6.89 15.13 -26.59
CA GLY A 175 -7.49 15.07 -27.92
C GLY A 175 -8.70 15.98 -28.13
N THR A 176 -9.16 16.06 -29.38
CA THR A 176 -10.45 16.66 -29.76
C THR A 176 -11.54 15.58 -29.75
N PHE A 177 -12.66 15.84 -29.09
CA PHE A 177 -13.85 15.00 -29.16
C PHE A 177 -14.85 15.59 -30.15
N VAL A 178 -15.39 14.77 -31.04
CA VAL A 178 -16.49 15.10 -31.94
C VAL A 178 -17.63 14.13 -31.63
N ILE A 179 -18.68 14.64 -30.99
CA ILE A 179 -19.81 13.84 -30.50
C ILE A 179 -21.06 14.26 -31.27
N ASP A 180 -21.74 13.30 -31.88
CA ASP A 180 -22.92 13.55 -32.73
C ASP A 180 -22.63 14.53 -33.90
N GLY A 181 -21.38 14.57 -34.37
CA GLY A 181 -20.92 15.48 -35.42
C GLY A 181 -20.53 16.89 -34.93
N GLU A 182 -20.61 17.15 -33.63
CA GLU A 182 -20.24 18.44 -33.02
C GLU A 182 -18.90 18.34 -32.28
N GLU A 183 -17.94 19.17 -32.70
CA GLU A 183 -16.67 19.33 -31.99
C GLU A 183 -16.89 19.93 -30.59
N GLN A 184 -16.40 19.23 -29.58
CA GLN A 184 -16.50 19.66 -28.20
C GLN A 184 -15.46 20.76 -27.89
N PRO A 185 -15.81 21.81 -27.12
CA PRO A 185 -15.01 23.01 -27.00
C PRO A 185 -13.71 22.85 -26.21
N THR A 186 -13.61 21.83 -25.37
CA THR A 186 -12.48 21.60 -24.46
C THR A 186 -12.13 20.12 -24.38
N SER A 187 -10.83 19.80 -24.33
CA SER A 187 -10.35 18.45 -24.05
C SER A 187 -10.63 18.03 -22.60
N LEU A 188 -10.56 16.73 -22.32
CA LEU A 188 -10.80 16.18 -20.98
C LEU A 188 -9.82 16.77 -19.95
N PHE A 189 -8.53 16.85 -20.29
CA PHE A 189 -7.53 17.39 -19.36
C PHE A 189 -7.76 18.88 -19.05
N LYS A 190 -8.22 19.67 -20.03
CA LYS A 190 -8.59 21.08 -19.80
C LYS A 190 -9.80 21.20 -18.87
N LEU A 191 -10.77 20.30 -18.95
CA LEU A 191 -11.89 20.26 -18.00
C LEU A 191 -11.39 20.00 -16.58
N ILE A 192 -10.43 19.08 -16.38
CA ILE A 192 -9.85 18.82 -15.06
C ILE A 192 -9.04 20.02 -14.55
N LYS A 193 -8.15 20.59 -15.37
CA LYS A 193 -7.34 21.78 -15.01
C LYS A 193 -8.20 22.98 -14.60
N LYS A 194 -9.35 23.16 -15.25
CA LYS A 194 -10.31 24.22 -14.91
C LYS A 194 -10.76 24.18 -13.45
N THR A 195 -10.81 23.00 -12.81
CA THR A 195 -11.18 22.88 -11.40
C THR A 195 -10.16 23.59 -10.49
N SER A 196 -8.87 23.35 -10.70
CA SER A 196 -7.77 23.99 -9.97
C SER A 196 -7.57 25.46 -10.35
N GLU A 197 -7.84 25.84 -11.60
CA GLU A 197 -7.83 27.25 -12.03
C GLU A 197 -8.94 28.05 -11.34
N THR A 198 -10.13 27.45 -11.20
CA THR A 198 -11.30 28.12 -10.60
C THR A 198 -11.23 28.14 -9.08
N ASN A 199 -10.82 27.02 -8.46
CA ASN A 199 -10.74 26.86 -7.00
C ASN A 199 -9.32 26.42 -6.59
N PRO A 200 -8.30 27.26 -6.72
CA PRO A 200 -6.92 26.89 -6.41
C PRO A 200 -6.71 26.54 -4.93
N ASN A 201 -7.53 27.09 -4.02
CA ASN A 201 -7.53 26.83 -2.59
C ASN A 201 -6.10 26.82 -2.00
N GLN A 202 -5.61 25.66 -1.55
CA GLN A 202 -4.30 25.49 -0.92
C GLN A 202 -3.29 24.78 -1.84
N ILE A 203 -3.53 24.67 -3.15
CA ILE A 203 -2.59 24.04 -4.08
C ILE A 203 -1.24 24.78 -4.07
N VAL A 204 -0.16 23.99 -3.93
CA VAL A 204 1.23 24.45 -4.04
C VAL A 204 1.85 24.03 -5.37
N SER A 205 1.58 22.80 -5.81
CA SER A 205 2.02 22.25 -7.10
C SER A 205 0.95 21.30 -7.67
N ALA A 206 0.69 21.38 -8.97
CA ALA A 206 -0.24 20.52 -9.69
C ALA A 206 0.16 20.45 -11.18
N TYR A 207 -0.05 19.29 -11.81
CA TYR A 207 0.14 19.05 -13.25
C TYR A 207 1.55 19.30 -13.82
N LYS A 208 2.58 19.37 -12.97
CA LYS A 208 3.98 19.66 -13.35
C LYS A 208 4.98 18.77 -12.61
N ASP A 209 4.48 17.74 -11.96
CA ASP A 209 5.25 16.86 -11.09
C ASP A 209 4.50 15.52 -10.95
N ASN A 210 5.18 14.51 -10.41
CA ASN A 210 4.64 13.17 -10.21
C ASN A 210 3.47 13.16 -9.22
N VAL A 211 3.39 14.17 -8.34
CA VAL A 211 2.34 14.34 -7.34
C VAL A 211 1.82 15.77 -7.31
N ALA A 212 0.58 15.92 -6.83
CA ALA A 212 0.08 17.22 -6.40
C ALA A 212 0.49 17.50 -4.96
N PHE A 213 0.86 18.74 -4.67
CA PHE A 213 1.07 19.24 -3.31
C PHE A 213 0.00 20.25 -2.94
N ILE A 214 -0.55 20.07 -1.74
CA ILE A 214 -1.36 21.08 -1.06
C ILE A 214 -0.61 21.58 0.17
N LYS A 215 -0.87 22.82 0.59
CA LYS A 215 -0.24 23.41 1.77
C LYS A 215 -0.66 22.64 3.03
N GLY A 216 0.33 22.19 3.78
CA GLY A 216 0.15 21.55 5.09
C GLY A 216 0.36 22.53 6.25
N PRO A 217 0.17 22.04 7.49
CA PRO A 217 0.43 22.82 8.70
C PRO A 217 1.93 22.90 9.01
N ARG A 218 2.28 23.66 10.04
CA ARG A 218 3.62 23.63 10.63
C ARG A 218 3.71 22.45 11.59
N VAL A 219 4.72 21.60 11.42
CA VAL A 219 4.86 20.32 12.14
C VAL A 219 6.27 20.13 12.66
N THR A 220 6.45 19.15 13.54
CA THR A 220 7.72 18.80 14.18
C THR A 220 8.35 17.56 13.53
N GLN A 221 9.45 17.74 12.81
CA GLN A 221 10.31 16.65 12.36
C GLN A 221 11.01 16.01 13.56
N PHE A 222 10.97 14.67 13.65
CA PHE A 222 11.78 13.89 14.58
C PHE A 222 12.69 12.95 13.80
N ALA A 223 13.96 13.33 13.67
CA ALA A 223 14.96 12.65 12.84
C ALA A 223 16.38 12.82 13.42
N PRO A 224 17.37 11.99 13.01
CA PRO A 224 18.78 12.18 13.32
C PRO A 224 19.27 13.53 12.83
N LYS A 225 20.18 14.16 13.58
CA LYS A 225 20.80 15.44 13.19
C LYS A 225 21.52 15.36 11.85
N THR A 226 22.19 14.23 11.58
CA THR A 226 22.83 13.91 10.31
C THR A 226 22.57 12.45 9.93
N ALA A 227 22.57 12.15 8.63
CA ALA A 227 22.22 10.82 8.12
C ALA A 227 23.42 10.00 7.59
N ASP A 228 24.59 10.63 7.41
CA ASP A 228 25.82 10.04 6.88
C ASP A 228 26.62 9.22 7.93
N LYS A 229 26.24 9.32 9.20
CA LYS A 229 26.92 8.68 10.33
C LYS A 229 25.94 8.42 11.48
N PRO A 230 26.33 7.65 12.52
CA PRO A 230 25.58 7.57 13.76
C PRO A 230 25.44 8.95 14.40
N ASP A 231 24.22 9.43 14.57
CA ASP A 231 23.95 10.70 15.25
C ASP A 231 22.63 10.64 16.03
N PHE A 232 22.46 11.58 16.94
CA PHE A 232 21.31 11.67 17.83
C PHE A 232 20.07 12.22 17.11
N TYR A 233 18.91 11.70 17.49
CA TYR A 233 17.62 12.23 17.11
C TYR A 233 17.38 13.60 17.74
N ALA A 234 16.73 14.49 16.98
CA ALA A 234 16.34 15.82 17.43
C ALA A 234 14.97 16.21 16.86
N GLU A 235 14.30 17.14 17.55
CA GLU A 235 13.09 17.79 17.07
C GLU A 235 13.45 19.06 16.29
N LYS A 236 12.83 19.26 15.12
CA LYS A 236 12.94 20.51 14.34
C LYS A 236 11.61 20.84 13.68
N GLU A 237 11.17 22.08 13.80
CA GLU A 237 9.94 22.52 13.14
C GLU A 237 10.16 22.91 11.68
N PHE A 238 9.17 22.64 10.83
CA PHE A 238 9.14 23.09 9.43
C PHE A 238 7.70 23.26 8.94
N ASP A 239 7.54 24.03 7.86
CA ASP A 239 6.25 24.19 7.18
C ASP A 239 6.07 23.07 6.16
N SER A 240 4.98 22.32 6.27
CA SER A 240 4.78 21.11 5.46
C SER A 240 3.94 21.34 4.20
N VAL A 241 4.01 20.38 3.29
CA VAL A 241 3.04 20.13 2.23
C VAL A 241 2.51 18.71 2.37
N ILE A 242 1.29 18.48 1.91
CA ILE A 242 0.64 17.17 1.84
C ILE A 242 0.60 16.75 0.37
N SER A 243 0.95 15.51 0.08
CA SER A 243 0.82 14.92 -1.26
C SER A 243 -0.31 13.92 -1.35
N LEU A 244 -0.93 13.86 -2.52
CA LEU A 244 -1.94 12.88 -2.91
C LEU A 244 -1.56 12.34 -4.30
N LYS A 245 -1.55 11.01 -4.44
CA LYS A 245 -1.34 10.34 -5.73
C LYS A 245 -2.10 9.02 -5.75
N ALA A 246 -2.50 8.62 -6.95
CA ALA A 246 -3.04 7.31 -7.23
C ALA A 246 -2.70 6.92 -8.67
N GLU A 247 -2.57 5.62 -8.87
CA GLU A 247 -1.99 4.94 -10.02
C GLU A 247 -2.76 3.64 -10.25
N THR A 248 -2.75 3.12 -11.49
CA THR A 248 -3.41 1.85 -11.82
C THR A 248 -2.47 0.87 -12.47
N HIS A 249 -2.67 -0.41 -12.20
CA HIS A 249 -1.81 -1.49 -12.69
C HIS A 249 -2.64 -2.66 -13.28
N ASN A 250 -3.62 -2.30 -14.10
CA ASN A 250 -4.73 -3.15 -14.55
C ASN A 250 -4.29 -4.37 -15.37
N PHE A 251 -3.56 -4.15 -16.47
CA PHE A 251 -3.16 -5.23 -17.38
C PHE A 251 -2.18 -6.22 -16.73
N PRO A 252 -1.07 -5.79 -16.10
CA PRO A 252 -0.16 -6.74 -15.47
C PRO A 252 -0.83 -7.54 -14.35
N THR A 253 -1.75 -6.92 -13.60
CA THR A 253 -2.53 -7.63 -12.56
C THR A 253 -3.51 -8.65 -13.15
N THR A 254 -4.00 -8.43 -14.37
CA THR A 254 -4.84 -9.39 -15.09
C THR A 254 -4.05 -10.65 -15.50
N VAL A 255 -2.76 -10.48 -15.82
CA VAL A 255 -1.86 -11.57 -16.27
C VAL A 255 -1.24 -12.33 -15.09
N GLU A 256 -0.54 -11.62 -14.20
CA GLU A 256 0.08 -12.15 -12.99
C GLU A 256 -0.24 -11.21 -11.81
N PRO A 257 -1.27 -11.53 -10.99
CA PRO A 257 -1.85 -10.56 -10.08
C PRO A 257 -0.94 -10.18 -8.91
N PHE A 258 -0.08 -11.08 -8.43
CA PHE A 258 0.76 -10.78 -7.25
C PHE A 258 1.76 -9.69 -7.57
N SER A 259 2.61 -9.90 -8.58
CA SER A 259 3.64 -8.94 -8.94
C SER A 259 3.01 -7.69 -9.56
N GLY A 260 1.94 -7.81 -10.34
CA GLY A 260 1.22 -6.65 -10.89
C GLY A 260 0.72 -5.70 -9.79
N ALA A 261 0.12 -6.22 -8.73
CA ALA A 261 -0.35 -5.40 -7.60
C ALA A 261 0.80 -4.86 -6.73
N ALA A 262 1.84 -5.67 -6.52
CA ALA A 262 3.02 -5.29 -5.75
C ALA A 262 3.75 -4.11 -6.43
N THR A 263 4.01 -4.20 -7.74
CA THR A 263 4.68 -3.13 -8.49
C THR A 263 3.78 -1.92 -8.72
N GLY A 264 2.45 -2.09 -8.80
CA GLY A 264 1.51 -0.96 -8.74
C GLY A 264 1.68 -0.15 -7.44
N SER A 265 1.79 -0.83 -6.30
CA SER A 265 2.07 -0.19 -5.00
C SER A 265 3.47 0.43 -4.97
N GLY A 266 4.48 -0.28 -5.49
CA GLY A 266 5.84 0.20 -5.58
C GLY A 266 6.00 1.46 -6.43
N GLY A 267 5.42 1.49 -7.63
CA GLY A 267 5.46 2.63 -8.55
C GLY A 267 4.84 3.88 -7.92
N GLU A 268 3.67 3.75 -7.30
CA GLU A 268 2.99 4.88 -6.67
C GLU A 268 3.77 5.42 -5.45
N ILE A 269 4.45 4.56 -4.69
CA ILE A 269 5.37 5.00 -3.63
C ILE A 269 6.55 5.79 -4.22
N ARG A 270 7.10 5.37 -5.37
CA ARG A 270 8.21 6.09 -6.03
C ARG A 270 7.78 7.45 -6.55
N ASP A 271 6.58 7.56 -7.11
CA ASP A 271 6.01 8.85 -7.50
C ASP A 271 5.97 9.84 -6.34
N ARG A 272 5.50 9.39 -5.17
CA ARG A 272 5.48 10.22 -3.96
C ARG A 272 6.88 10.60 -3.48
N LEU A 273 7.85 9.69 -3.59
CA LEU A 273 9.25 9.99 -3.29
C LEU A 273 9.85 11.02 -4.26
N ALA A 274 9.38 11.05 -5.51
CA ALA A 274 9.84 11.97 -6.56
C ALA A 274 9.17 13.36 -6.56
N GLY A 275 8.24 13.63 -5.64
CA GLY A 275 7.58 14.95 -5.57
C GLY A 275 8.53 16.06 -5.15
N GLY A 276 8.63 17.15 -5.93
CA GLY A 276 9.53 18.27 -5.67
C GLY A 276 10.99 17.85 -5.70
N GLN A 277 11.79 18.30 -4.73
CA GLN A 277 13.16 17.80 -4.51
C GLN A 277 13.21 16.52 -3.65
N GLY A 278 12.05 15.88 -3.45
CA GLY A 278 11.85 14.71 -2.60
C GLY A 278 10.74 14.92 -1.56
N ALA A 279 9.89 13.92 -1.39
CA ALA A 279 8.85 13.87 -0.35
C ALA A 279 8.74 12.47 0.26
N LEU A 280 7.97 12.32 1.34
CA LEU A 280 7.89 11.09 2.12
C LEU A 280 6.47 10.49 2.06
N PRO A 281 6.34 9.24 1.61
CA PRO A 281 5.05 8.54 1.65
C PRO A 281 4.66 8.22 3.10
N LEU A 282 3.37 8.29 3.43
CA LEU A 282 2.85 8.01 4.78
C LEU A 282 1.94 6.78 4.82
N ALA A 283 0.89 6.74 3.99
CA ALA A 283 -0.05 5.63 3.97
C ALA A 283 -0.51 5.32 2.55
N GLY A 284 -0.84 4.04 2.32
CA GLY A 284 -1.31 3.51 1.05
C GLY A 284 -2.83 3.30 1.01
N THR A 285 -3.34 3.14 -0.19
CA THR A 285 -4.72 2.80 -0.54
C THR A 285 -4.69 1.74 -1.63
N ALA A 286 -5.54 0.71 -1.53
CA ALA A 286 -5.66 -0.32 -2.56
C ALA A 286 -7.11 -0.57 -2.95
N ILE A 287 -7.38 -0.65 -4.26
CA ILE A 287 -8.73 -0.91 -4.79
C ILE A 287 -8.67 -2.06 -5.80
N TYR A 288 -9.62 -2.99 -5.68
CA TYR A 288 -9.73 -4.17 -6.53
C TYR A 288 -11.12 -4.22 -7.18
N MET A 289 -11.20 -4.24 -8.51
CA MET A 289 -12.46 -4.52 -9.21
C MET A 289 -12.30 -5.69 -10.17
N THR A 290 -13.10 -6.74 -9.97
CA THR A 290 -13.02 -8.00 -10.73
C THR A 290 -14.41 -8.49 -11.15
N ALA A 291 -14.45 -9.52 -11.98
CA ALA A 291 -15.65 -10.33 -12.16
C ALA A 291 -15.99 -11.14 -10.87
N TYR A 292 -17.08 -11.91 -10.85
CA TYR A 292 -17.53 -12.60 -9.63
C TYR A 292 -16.56 -13.71 -9.21
N SER A 293 -16.25 -13.74 -7.91
CA SER A 293 -15.35 -14.71 -7.28
C SER A 293 -15.91 -16.15 -7.23
N ARG A 294 -17.24 -16.29 -7.28
CA ARG A 294 -17.96 -17.58 -7.29
C ARG A 294 -17.60 -18.50 -6.12
N LEU A 295 -17.53 -17.93 -4.91
CA LEU A 295 -17.13 -18.65 -3.70
C LEU A 295 -18.08 -19.79 -3.31
N LEU A 296 -19.38 -19.67 -3.64
CA LEU A 296 -20.42 -20.65 -3.33
C LEU A 296 -21.37 -20.84 -4.53
N GLN A 297 -21.89 -22.06 -4.70
CA GLN A 297 -22.79 -22.38 -5.83
C GLN A 297 -24.22 -21.82 -5.70
N ASP A 298 -24.62 -21.41 -4.49
CA ASP A 298 -25.99 -21.01 -4.15
C ASP A 298 -26.24 -19.50 -4.18
N ARG A 299 -25.26 -18.69 -4.61
CA ARG A 299 -25.42 -17.24 -4.82
C ARG A 299 -26.21 -16.95 -6.12
N PRO A 300 -27.47 -16.46 -6.05
CA PRO A 300 -28.31 -16.32 -7.25
C PRO A 300 -27.83 -15.23 -8.22
N TRP A 301 -27.13 -14.21 -7.74
CA TRP A 301 -26.64 -13.10 -8.57
C TRP A 301 -25.40 -13.46 -9.40
N GLU A 302 -24.72 -14.55 -9.08
CA GLU A 302 -23.58 -15.02 -9.88
C GLU A 302 -24.05 -15.85 -11.10
N LYS A 303 -25.36 -16.11 -11.21
CA LYS A 303 -25.99 -16.90 -12.28
C LYS A 303 -26.55 -16.04 -13.42
N GLY A 304 -26.54 -14.71 -13.28
CA GLY A 304 -27.01 -13.78 -14.32
C GLY A 304 -26.15 -13.77 -15.58
N MET A 305 -24.89 -14.18 -15.47
CA MET A 305 -23.96 -14.34 -16.59
C MET A 305 -23.22 -15.68 -16.46
N GLN A 306 -23.10 -16.42 -17.56
CA GLN A 306 -22.41 -17.70 -17.56
C GLN A 306 -20.90 -17.50 -17.30
N GLU A 307 -20.34 -18.32 -16.40
CA GLU A 307 -18.89 -18.41 -16.24
C GLU A 307 -18.24 -18.85 -17.55
N ARG A 308 -17.10 -18.23 -17.88
CA ARG A 308 -16.34 -18.45 -19.11
C ARG A 308 -14.96 -18.99 -18.78
N GLU A 309 -14.30 -19.57 -19.76
CA GLU A 309 -12.91 -20.02 -19.60
C GLU A 309 -12.00 -18.79 -19.49
N TRP A 310 -11.46 -18.53 -18.30
CA TRP A 310 -10.58 -17.40 -18.04
C TRP A 310 -9.25 -17.51 -18.81
N LEU A 311 -8.76 -16.40 -19.34
CA LEU A 311 -7.54 -16.39 -20.17
C LEU A 311 -6.26 -16.61 -19.39
N TYR A 312 -6.17 -16.04 -18.19
CA TYR A 312 -4.98 -16.10 -17.35
C TYR A 312 -5.28 -16.65 -15.96
N GLN A 313 -6.12 -15.95 -15.19
CA GLN A 313 -6.41 -16.27 -13.79
C GLN A 313 -7.91 -16.14 -13.53
N THR A 314 -8.43 -16.91 -12.58
CA THR A 314 -9.82 -16.75 -12.14
C THR A 314 -9.98 -15.46 -11.32
N PRO A 315 -11.18 -14.86 -11.22
CA PRO A 315 -11.40 -13.68 -10.37
C PRO A 315 -11.03 -13.92 -8.90
N LEU A 316 -11.23 -15.16 -8.41
CA LEU A 316 -10.77 -15.56 -7.08
C LEU A 316 -9.24 -15.47 -6.99
N ASP A 317 -8.51 -16.06 -7.92
CA ASP A 317 -7.04 -16.00 -7.93
C ASP A 317 -6.53 -14.56 -7.99
N ILE A 318 -7.18 -13.70 -8.79
CA ILE A 318 -6.84 -12.29 -8.87
C ILE A 318 -7.02 -11.60 -7.52
N LEU A 319 -8.18 -11.70 -6.88
CA LEU A 319 -8.43 -11.08 -5.58
C LEU A 319 -7.42 -11.55 -4.51
N ILE A 320 -7.12 -12.85 -4.49
CA ILE A 320 -6.18 -13.43 -3.54
C ILE A 320 -4.76 -12.98 -3.81
N LYS A 321 -4.25 -13.16 -5.03
CA LYS A 321 -2.86 -12.85 -5.39
C LYS A 321 -2.60 -11.33 -5.40
N ALA A 322 -3.50 -10.52 -5.93
CA ALA A 322 -3.34 -9.05 -5.96
C ALA A 322 -3.33 -8.45 -4.56
N SER A 323 -4.26 -8.87 -3.67
CA SER A 323 -4.26 -8.38 -2.29
C SER A 323 -3.03 -8.82 -1.51
N ASN A 324 -2.51 -10.02 -1.78
CA ASN A 324 -1.24 -10.48 -1.21
C ASN A 324 -0.06 -9.66 -1.74
N GLY A 325 -0.01 -9.34 -3.04
CA GLY A 325 1.05 -8.52 -3.62
C GLY A 325 1.12 -7.09 -3.09
N ALA A 326 -0.03 -6.40 -3.03
CA ALA A 326 -0.09 -5.05 -2.48
C ALA A 326 0.26 -4.99 -0.98
N SER A 327 -0.23 -5.95 -0.19
CA SER A 327 0.10 -6.05 1.24
C SER A 327 1.56 -6.43 1.48
N ASP A 328 2.12 -7.37 0.71
CA ASP A 328 3.53 -7.74 0.80
C ASP A 328 4.45 -6.53 0.56
N PHE A 329 4.16 -5.73 -0.48
CA PHE A 329 4.93 -4.53 -0.78
C PHE A 329 4.83 -3.51 0.36
N GLY A 330 3.61 -3.18 0.79
CA GLY A 330 3.38 -2.21 1.88
C GLY A 330 4.04 -2.63 3.19
N ASN A 331 3.86 -3.90 3.60
CA ASN A 331 4.42 -4.45 4.84
C ASN A 331 5.96 -4.38 4.84
N LYS A 332 6.61 -4.89 3.79
CA LYS A 332 8.08 -4.93 3.67
C LYS A 332 8.70 -3.54 3.52
N PHE A 333 8.06 -2.66 2.75
CA PHE A 333 8.51 -1.27 2.64
C PHE A 333 8.31 -0.49 3.96
N GLY A 334 7.25 -0.80 4.72
CA GLY A 334 6.85 -0.06 5.91
C GLY A 334 5.90 1.09 5.61
N GLN A 335 4.93 0.86 4.71
CA GLN A 335 3.79 1.74 4.48
C GLN A 335 2.51 1.02 4.94
N PRO A 336 1.76 1.57 5.91
CA PRO A 336 0.48 1.01 6.27
C PRO A 336 -0.55 1.27 5.16
N LEU A 337 -1.45 0.32 4.89
CA LEU A 337 -2.60 0.54 4.03
C LEU A 337 -3.85 0.69 4.89
N ILE A 338 -4.40 1.92 4.93
CA ILE A 338 -5.46 2.31 5.87
C ILE A 338 -6.80 2.62 5.19
N THR A 339 -6.85 2.55 3.86
CA THR A 339 -8.03 2.85 3.03
C THR A 339 -8.06 1.90 1.83
N GLY A 340 -9.24 1.57 1.33
CA GLY A 340 -9.37 0.72 0.15
C GLY A 340 -10.81 0.39 -0.19
N SER A 341 -11.00 -0.36 -1.28
CA SER A 341 -12.32 -0.76 -1.77
C SER A 341 -12.22 -2.06 -2.57
N VAL A 342 -13.32 -2.82 -2.64
CA VAL A 342 -13.46 -3.95 -3.56
C VAL A 342 -14.85 -3.95 -4.18
N LEU A 343 -14.92 -4.23 -5.49
CA LEU A 343 -16.17 -4.40 -6.21
C LEU A 343 -16.07 -5.61 -7.13
N THR A 344 -17.05 -6.51 -7.07
CA THR A 344 -17.20 -7.57 -8.08
C THR A 344 -18.45 -7.32 -8.89
N PHE A 345 -18.40 -7.44 -10.21
CA PHE A 345 -19.58 -7.22 -11.04
C PHE A 345 -19.52 -7.98 -12.37
N GLU A 346 -20.64 -8.60 -12.73
CA GLU A 346 -20.93 -9.11 -14.07
C GLU A 346 -22.40 -8.84 -14.40
N HIS A 347 -22.70 -8.50 -15.65
CA HIS A 347 -24.07 -8.36 -16.15
C HIS A 347 -24.14 -8.64 -17.64
N GLU A 348 -25.20 -9.31 -18.08
CA GLU A 348 -25.49 -9.54 -19.48
C GLU A 348 -26.92 -9.10 -19.81
N GLU A 349 -27.06 -8.18 -20.76
CA GLU A 349 -28.36 -7.67 -21.24
C GLU A 349 -28.24 -7.19 -22.68
N ASP A 350 -29.24 -7.47 -23.51
CA ASP A 350 -29.28 -7.12 -24.94
C ASP A 350 -28.02 -7.52 -25.73
N GLY A 351 -27.45 -8.68 -25.41
CA GLY A 351 -26.23 -9.20 -26.05
C GLY A 351 -24.94 -8.47 -25.66
N ARG A 352 -24.99 -7.55 -24.70
CA ARG A 352 -23.82 -6.88 -24.14
C ARG A 352 -23.36 -7.58 -22.87
N LYS A 353 -22.12 -8.05 -22.87
CA LYS A 353 -21.43 -8.61 -21.69
C LYS A 353 -20.63 -7.53 -20.98
N LEU A 354 -20.95 -7.27 -19.72
CA LEU A 354 -20.31 -6.29 -18.86
C LEU A 354 -19.61 -6.99 -17.69
N GLY A 355 -18.36 -6.62 -17.41
CA GLY A 355 -17.59 -7.20 -16.31
C GLY A 355 -16.14 -6.71 -16.29
N TYR A 356 -15.49 -6.86 -15.13
CA TYR A 356 -14.08 -6.49 -14.95
C TYR A 356 -13.16 -7.70 -15.19
N ASP A 357 -13.08 -8.12 -16.44
CA ASP A 357 -12.21 -9.22 -16.88
C ASP A 357 -10.77 -8.75 -17.00
N LYS A 358 -10.59 -7.60 -17.66
CA LYS A 358 -9.44 -6.74 -17.41
C LYS A 358 -9.73 -5.99 -16.13
N VAL A 359 -8.99 -6.32 -15.10
CA VAL A 359 -9.31 -5.92 -13.73
C VAL A 359 -8.89 -4.48 -13.46
N ILE A 360 -9.50 -3.85 -12.47
CA ILE A 360 -8.97 -2.61 -11.90
C ILE A 360 -8.15 -2.98 -10.67
N MET A 361 -6.86 -2.65 -10.71
CA MET A 361 -6.00 -2.62 -9.54
C MET A 361 -5.47 -1.20 -9.42
N GLN A 362 -5.95 -0.47 -8.42
CA GLN A 362 -5.45 0.86 -8.10
C GLN A 362 -4.59 0.80 -6.85
N ALA A 363 -3.40 1.39 -6.92
CA ALA A 363 -2.61 1.77 -5.77
C ALA A 363 -2.65 3.28 -5.62
N GLY A 364 -2.75 3.80 -4.40
CA GLY A 364 -2.72 5.22 -4.13
C GLY A 364 -2.21 5.51 -2.75
N GLY A 365 -2.16 6.78 -2.38
CA GLY A 365 -1.83 7.14 -1.03
C GLY A 365 -1.60 8.62 -0.80
N ILE A 366 -1.27 8.88 0.45
CA ILE A 366 -0.96 10.21 0.98
C ILE A 366 0.47 10.28 1.48
N GLY A 367 1.08 11.45 1.40
CA GLY A 367 2.43 11.71 1.88
C GLY A 367 2.60 13.15 2.34
N TYR A 368 3.81 13.50 2.71
CA TYR A 368 4.16 14.85 3.13
C TYR A 368 5.57 15.23 2.70
N GLY A 369 5.85 16.53 2.66
CA GLY A 369 7.17 17.07 2.37
C GLY A 369 7.37 18.44 3.03
N LYS A 370 8.54 19.04 2.81
CA LYS A 370 8.82 20.42 3.23
C LYS A 370 8.30 21.38 2.16
N LEU A 371 7.59 22.43 2.57
CA LEU A 371 7.09 23.46 1.65
C LEU A 371 8.20 24.11 0.83
N SER A 372 9.38 24.30 1.42
CA SER A 372 10.55 24.85 0.74
C SER A 372 11.15 23.94 -0.34
N GLN A 373 10.80 22.65 -0.35
CA GLN A 373 11.29 21.62 -1.28
C GLN A 373 10.21 21.14 -2.25
N ALA A 374 9.02 21.73 -2.22
CA ALA A 374 7.85 21.28 -3.00
C ALA A 374 7.93 21.56 -4.51
N LYS A 375 9.04 22.14 -4.98
CA LYS A 375 9.29 22.45 -6.39
C LYS A 375 10.69 21.98 -6.77
N LYS A 376 10.80 21.33 -7.92
CA LYS A 376 12.08 20.95 -8.54
C LYS A 376 12.87 22.20 -8.92
N HIS A 377 14.20 22.10 -8.88
CA HIS A 377 15.10 23.09 -9.45
C HIS A 377 15.48 22.70 -10.88
N GLU A 378 15.91 23.69 -11.67
CA GLU A 378 16.37 23.46 -13.05
C GLU A 378 17.79 22.86 -13.05
N PRO A 379 18.01 21.70 -13.68
CA PRO A 379 19.33 21.14 -13.94
C PRO A 379 20.29 22.14 -14.60
N GLN A 380 21.57 22.09 -14.24
CA GLN A 380 22.62 22.95 -14.81
C GLN A 380 23.69 22.12 -15.51
N THR A 381 24.36 22.69 -16.52
CA THR A 381 25.48 22.02 -17.20
C THR A 381 26.56 21.58 -16.21
N GLY A 382 26.95 20.31 -16.27
CA GLY A 382 27.93 19.70 -15.38
C GLY A 382 27.35 19.07 -14.11
N ASP A 383 26.04 19.23 -13.86
CA ASP A 383 25.32 18.42 -12.88
C ASP A 383 25.38 16.95 -13.28
N LYS A 384 25.29 16.09 -12.27
CA LYS A 384 25.40 14.64 -12.42
C LYS A 384 24.04 13.99 -12.44
N ILE A 385 23.89 13.05 -13.37
CA ILE A 385 22.72 12.20 -13.50
C ILE A 385 23.03 10.90 -12.76
N VAL A 386 22.20 10.57 -11.78
CA VAL A 386 22.38 9.43 -10.87
C VAL A 386 21.16 8.53 -10.92
N ILE A 387 21.39 7.22 -10.91
CA ILE A 387 20.35 6.22 -10.64
C ILE A 387 20.59 5.65 -9.24
N LEU A 388 19.53 5.59 -8.45
CA LEU A 388 19.51 4.99 -7.12
C LEU A 388 18.54 3.80 -7.12
N GLY A 389 18.97 2.63 -6.64
CA GLY A 389 18.11 1.45 -6.49
C GLY A 389 18.54 0.22 -7.31
N GLY A 390 17.55 -0.51 -7.86
CA GLY A 390 17.75 -1.84 -8.46
C GLY A 390 18.49 -1.89 -9.80
N GLU A 391 18.92 -3.09 -10.18
CA GLU A 391 19.60 -3.39 -11.45
C GLU A 391 18.63 -3.69 -12.61
N ASN A 392 19.12 -3.66 -13.85
CA ASN A 392 18.34 -3.98 -15.05
C ASN A 392 18.20 -5.49 -15.24
N TYR A 393 16.96 -5.94 -15.39
CA TYR A 393 16.58 -7.28 -15.82
C TYR A 393 15.61 -7.20 -16.99
N ARG A 394 15.36 -8.32 -17.69
CA ARG A 394 14.40 -8.41 -18.79
C ARG A 394 12.95 -8.39 -18.26
N ILE A 395 12.49 -7.22 -17.84
CA ILE A 395 11.17 -7.00 -17.21
C ILE A 395 10.43 -5.89 -17.93
N GLY A 396 9.14 -6.11 -18.21
CA GLY A 396 8.22 -5.06 -18.68
C GLY A 396 8.59 -4.44 -20.02
N MET A 397 9.34 -5.16 -20.87
CA MET A 397 9.72 -4.66 -22.19
C MET A 397 8.47 -4.33 -23.01
N GLY A 398 8.25 -3.04 -23.29
CA GLY A 398 7.10 -2.56 -24.05
C GLY A 398 5.79 -2.43 -23.24
N GLY A 399 5.85 -2.43 -21.90
CA GLY A 399 4.68 -2.39 -21.02
C GLY A 399 3.71 -1.24 -21.32
N ALA A 400 4.23 -0.05 -21.66
CA ALA A 400 3.41 1.11 -22.05
C ALA A 400 2.60 0.87 -23.34
N ALA A 401 3.21 0.25 -24.35
CA ALA A 401 2.55 -0.08 -25.62
C ALA A 401 1.52 -1.20 -25.45
N VAL A 402 1.85 -2.26 -24.70
CA VAL A 402 0.96 -3.40 -24.47
C VAL A 402 -0.24 -3.02 -23.58
N SER A 403 -0.03 -2.21 -22.54
CA SER A 403 -1.12 -1.73 -21.67
C SER A 403 -2.12 -0.82 -22.41
N SER A 404 -1.67 -0.16 -23.49
CA SER A 404 -2.48 0.69 -24.37
C SER A 404 -3.35 -0.09 -25.37
N ALA A 405 -3.21 -1.42 -25.44
CA ALA A 405 -3.94 -2.30 -26.37
C ALA A 405 -4.98 -3.21 -25.68
N ASP A 406 -5.86 -3.82 -26.49
CA ASP A 406 -6.84 -4.81 -26.04
C ASP A 406 -6.12 -6.07 -25.48
N THR A 407 -6.55 -6.54 -24.31
CA THR A 407 -6.00 -7.76 -23.70
C THR A 407 -6.39 -9.00 -24.52
N GLY A 408 -5.43 -9.92 -24.71
CA GLY A 408 -5.59 -11.12 -25.56
C GLY A 408 -5.37 -10.90 -27.07
N ALA A 409 -4.86 -9.73 -27.49
CA ALA A 409 -4.59 -9.41 -28.90
C ALA A 409 -3.21 -9.88 -29.43
N PHE A 410 -2.28 -10.26 -28.54
CA PHE A 410 -0.88 -10.59 -28.87
C PHE A 410 -0.53 -12.06 -28.60
N GLY A 411 0.62 -12.53 -29.09
CA GLY A 411 1.11 -13.89 -28.87
C GLY A 411 1.82 -14.10 -27.52
N SER A 412 2.00 -15.36 -27.13
CA SER A 412 2.48 -15.77 -25.80
C SER A 412 3.86 -15.23 -25.38
N GLY A 413 4.74 -14.86 -26.33
CA GLY A 413 6.04 -14.26 -26.03
C GLY A 413 5.94 -12.83 -25.47
N ILE A 414 4.97 -12.04 -25.96
CA ILE A 414 4.71 -10.67 -25.49
C ILE A 414 4.04 -10.68 -24.10
N GLU A 415 3.24 -11.71 -23.81
CA GLU A 415 2.54 -11.85 -22.53
C GLU A 415 3.48 -12.19 -21.36
N LEU A 416 4.55 -12.94 -21.60
CA LEU A 416 5.58 -13.21 -20.59
C LEU A 416 6.35 -11.94 -20.19
N ASN A 417 6.48 -10.95 -21.07
CA ASN A 417 7.11 -9.66 -20.74
C ASN A 417 6.25 -8.82 -19.78
N ALA A 418 4.97 -9.14 -19.63
CA ALA A 418 4.06 -8.45 -18.69
C ALA A 418 4.25 -8.89 -17.23
N ILE A 419 4.99 -9.98 -16.98
CA ILE A 419 5.30 -10.45 -15.63
C ILE A 419 6.25 -9.44 -14.98
N GLN A 420 5.77 -8.84 -13.90
CA GLN A 420 6.52 -7.86 -13.13
C GLN A 420 7.38 -8.53 -12.05
N ARG A 421 8.28 -7.75 -11.45
CA ARG A 421 9.17 -8.20 -10.37
C ARG A 421 9.24 -7.15 -9.27
N SER A 422 8.97 -7.55 -8.04
CA SER A 422 8.92 -6.65 -6.87
C SER A 422 10.01 -6.98 -5.84
N ASN A 423 10.78 -5.99 -5.41
CA ASN A 423 11.71 -6.08 -4.29
C ASN A 423 11.54 -4.90 -3.32
N PRO A 424 10.55 -4.93 -2.41
CA PRO A 424 10.21 -3.78 -1.58
C PRO A 424 11.35 -3.30 -0.66
N GLU A 425 12.25 -4.20 -0.25
CA GLU A 425 13.43 -3.86 0.56
C GLU A 425 14.43 -2.97 -0.19
N MET A 426 14.62 -3.21 -1.49
CA MET A 426 15.44 -2.35 -2.35
C MET A 426 14.85 -0.93 -2.41
N GLN A 427 13.54 -0.83 -2.59
CA GLN A 427 12.86 0.46 -2.59
C GLN A 427 12.96 1.15 -1.22
N LYS A 428 12.89 0.42 -0.12
CA LYS A 428 13.08 0.96 1.24
C LYS A 428 14.49 1.55 1.42
N ARG A 429 15.54 0.90 0.90
CA ARG A 429 16.92 1.43 0.92
C ARG A 429 17.03 2.73 0.13
N ALA A 430 16.53 2.75 -1.10
CA ALA A 430 16.52 3.95 -1.93
C ALA A 430 15.72 5.08 -1.26
N ALA A 431 14.55 4.78 -0.69
CA ALA A 431 13.72 5.72 0.04
C ALA A 431 14.42 6.28 1.28
N ASN A 432 15.17 5.46 2.03
CA ASN A 432 15.93 5.93 3.20
C ASN A 432 17.05 6.89 2.80
N ALA A 433 17.74 6.64 1.68
CA ALA A 433 18.78 7.55 1.16
C ALA A 433 18.17 8.87 0.65
N ILE A 434 16.98 8.85 0.05
CA ILE A 434 16.24 10.08 -0.32
C ILE A 434 15.78 10.82 0.95
N ARG A 435 15.20 10.09 1.91
CA ARG A 435 14.72 10.66 3.19
C ARG A 435 15.81 11.39 3.94
N ALA A 436 17.05 10.88 3.92
CA ALA A 436 18.21 11.53 4.52
C ALA A 436 18.40 12.98 4.04
N PHE A 437 18.16 13.25 2.75
CA PHE A 437 18.25 14.60 2.18
C PHE A 437 16.97 15.41 2.35
N VAL A 438 15.80 14.79 2.24
CA VAL A 438 14.53 15.48 2.51
C VAL A 438 14.53 16.03 3.95
N GLU A 439 15.01 15.25 4.91
CA GLU A 439 15.03 15.61 6.34
C GLU A 439 16.19 16.54 6.72
N SER A 440 17.24 16.68 5.91
CA SER A 440 18.40 17.53 6.19
C SER A 440 18.07 19.03 6.16
N GLU A 441 18.99 19.87 6.67
CA GLU A 441 18.88 21.32 6.53
C GLU A 441 19.11 21.79 5.09
N ASN A 442 20.04 21.15 4.38
CA ASN A 442 20.37 21.41 2.98
C ASN A 442 20.12 20.17 2.14
N ASN A 443 19.10 20.21 1.28
CA ASN A 443 18.78 19.13 0.34
C ASN A 443 19.47 19.43 -1.01
N PRO A 444 20.50 18.65 -1.41
CA PRO A 444 21.25 18.88 -2.65
C PRO A 444 20.54 18.35 -3.91
N ILE A 445 19.42 17.63 -3.77
CA ILE A 445 18.68 17.10 -4.92
C ILE A 445 18.14 18.27 -5.74
N VAL A 446 18.57 18.38 -6.99
CA VAL A 446 18.11 19.41 -7.93
C VAL A 446 16.76 19.00 -8.50
N SER A 447 16.71 17.78 -9.02
CA SER A 447 15.51 17.16 -9.58
C SER A 447 15.53 15.65 -9.29
N ILE A 448 14.36 15.06 -9.14
CA ILE A 448 14.17 13.62 -8.90
C ILE A 448 12.95 13.13 -9.68
N HIS A 449 13.02 11.91 -10.17
CA HIS A 449 11.95 11.26 -10.93
C HIS A 449 11.92 9.75 -10.65
N ASP A 450 10.73 9.15 -10.68
CA ASP A 450 10.59 7.70 -10.59
C ASP A 450 11.01 6.99 -11.90
N HIS A 451 11.43 5.74 -11.80
CA HIS A 451 11.44 4.86 -12.98
C HIS A 451 10.14 4.04 -13.00
N GLY A 452 9.34 4.25 -14.03
CA GLY A 452 8.11 3.52 -14.31
C GLY A 452 8.07 3.00 -15.75
N ALA A 453 6.99 3.30 -16.46
CA ALA A 453 6.82 2.94 -17.86
C ALA A 453 7.93 3.53 -18.75
N GLY A 454 8.48 2.72 -19.66
CA GLY A 454 9.60 3.12 -20.52
C GLY A 454 10.98 3.20 -19.82
N GLY A 455 11.07 2.90 -18.52
CA GLY A 455 12.36 2.71 -17.84
C GLY A 455 13.27 3.95 -17.83
N HIS A 456 14.54 3.77 -18.20
CA HIS A 456 15.52 4.87 -18.24
C HIS A 456 15.16 5.91 -19.31
N LEU A 457 14.51 5.50 -20.40
CA LEU A 457 14.16 6.39 -21.51
C LEU A 457 13.20 7.49 -21.05
N ASN A 458 12.16 7.13 -20.29
CA ASN A 458 11.21 8.11 -19.78
C ASN A 458 11.82 8.91 -18.62
N CYS A 459 12.30 8.23 -17.57
CA CYS A 459 12.80 8.90 -16.37
C CYS A 459 13.95 9.87 -16.66
N LEU A 460 14.97 9.44 -17.41
CA LEU A 460 16.16 10.27 -17.63
C LEU A 460 15.89 11.38 -18.65
N SER A 461 14.97 11.20 -19.61
CA SER A 461 14.60 12.28 -20.54
C SER A 461 13.83 13.38 -19.83
N GLU A 462 12.89 13.05 -18.93
CA GLU A 462 12.17 14.04 -18.12
C GLU A 462 13.11 14.84 -17.20
N LEU A 463 14.17 14.20 -16.67
CA LEU A 463 15.17 14.88 -15.86
C LEU A 463 16.04 15.88 -16.63
N VAL A 464 16.16 15.74 -17.95
CA VAL A 464 17.06 16.57 -18.77
C VAL A 464 16.36 17.25 -19.95
N GLU A 465 15.03 17.31 -19.94
CA GLU A 465 14.20 17.81 -21.05
C GLU A 465 14.61 19.23 -21.50
N ASP A 466 14.94 20.09 -20.55
CA ASP A 466 15.31 21.49 -20.85
C ASP A 466 16.82 21.69 -21.10
N THR A 467 17.66 20.66 -20.92
CA THR A 467 19.12 20.82 -20.90
C THR A 467 19.87 19.89 -21.85
N GLY A 468 19.35 18.70 -22.13
CA GLY A 468 20.15 17.60 -22.69
C GLY A 468 20.97 16.86 -21.64
N GLY A 469 21.35 15.63 -21.97
CA GLY A 469 22.10 14.73 -21.11
C GLY A 469 22.86 13.67 -21.90
N LEU A 470 24.10 13.41 -21.49
CA LEU A 470 24.94 12.34 -22.00
C LEU A 470 24.98 11.20 -20.98
N ILE A 471 24.36 10.08 -21.32
CA ILE A 471 24.30 8.87 -20.50
C ILE A 471 25.39 7.90 -20.95
N ASP A 472 26.18 7.45 -19.99
CA ASP A 472 27.25 6.46 -20.12
C ASP A 472 26.64 5.05 -20.05
N LEU A 473 26.47 4.41 -21.21
CA LEU A 473 25.84 3.09 -21.33
C LEU A 473 26.53 2.04 -20.44
N ASP A 474 27.85 2.13 -20.32
CA ASP A 474 28.69 1.18 -19.57
C ASP A 474 28.49 1.28 -18.05
N LYS A 475 27.83 2.34 -17.58
CA LYS A 475 27.56 2.58 -16.16
C LYS A 475 26.12 2.32 -15.73
N LEU A 476 25.22 2.05 -16.68
CA LEU A 476 23.87 1.62 -16.33
C LEU A 476 23.92 0.28 -15.59
N PRO A 477 23.06 0.06 -14.59
CA PRO A 477 23.17 -1.11 -13.73
C PRO A 477 22.64 -2.36 -14.47
N VAL A 478 23.45 -3.39 -14.68
CA VAL A 478 23.06 -4.61 -15.43
C VAL A 478 23.02 -5.82 -14.50
N GLY A 479 21.82 -6.34 -14.23
CA GLY A 479 21.58 -7.56 -13.43
C GLY A 479 21.45 -8.82 -14.29
N ASP A 480 20.94 -8.67 -15.52
CA ASP A 480 20.92 -9.72 -16.55
C ASP A 480 21.95 -9.42 -17.65
N PRO A 481 23.05 -10.20 -17.77
CA PRO A 481 24.10 -9.94 -18.75
C PRO A 481 23.69 -10.27 -20.19
N THR A 482 22.49 -10.81 -20.42
CA THR A 482 22.00 -11.16 -21.77
C THR A 482 21.24 -10.02 -22.45
N LEU A 483 21.03 -8.89 -21.76
CA LEU A 483 20.28 -7.75 -22.28
C LEU A 483 21.00 -7.08 -23.44
N SER A 484 20.28 -6.81 -24.53
CA SER A 484 20.76 -5.93 -25.61
C SER A 484 20.79 -4.47 -25.17
N ALA A 485 21.42 -3.58 -25.95
CA ALA A 485 21.44 -2.15 -25.65
C ALA A 485 20.02 -1.55 -25.57
N LYS A 486 19.11 -1.97 -26.46
CA LYS A 486 17.68 -1.63 -26.44
C LYS A 486 17.03 -2.03 -25.11
N GLU A 487 17.28 -3.24 -24.64
CA GLU A 487 16.72 -3.76 -23.39
C GLU A 487 17.32 -3.08 -22.15
N ILE A 488 18.62 -2.76 -22.15
CA ILE A 488 19.28 -2.06 -21.05
C ILE A 488 18.64 -0.68 -20.83
N ILE A 489 18.39 0.09 -21.89
CA ILE A 489 17.82 1.44 -21.74
C ILE A 489 16.29 1.41 -21.60
N GLY A 490 15.61 0.42 -22.19
CA GLY A 490 14.15 0.36 -22.29
C GLY A 490 13.40 -0.52 -21.28
N ASN A 491 14.08 -1.27 -20.40
CA ASN A 491 13.42 -2.14 -19.43
C ASN A 491 12.70 -1.37 -18.31
N GLU A 492 11.61 -1.95 -17.82
CA GLU A 492 10.80 -1.42 -16.72
C GLU A 492 11.12 -2.12 -15.40
N SER A 493 12.40 -2.44 -15.16
CA SER A 493 12.84 -2.95 -13.85
C SER A 493 12.45 -1.98 -12.73
N GLN A 494 12.07 -2.54 -11.59
CA GLN A 494 11.45 -1.80 -10.50
C GLN A 494 12.47 -1.24 -9.50
N GLU A 495 11.98 -0.49 -8.51
CA GLU A 495 12.76 0.06 -7.40
C GLU A 495 13.94 0.96 -7.80
N ARG A 496 13.77 1.74 -8.88
CA ARG A 496 14.78 2.71 -9.37
C ARG A 496 14.26 4.15 -9.29
N MET A 497 15.15 5.07 -8.93
CA MET A 497 14.90 6.52 -8.89
C MET A 497 16.02 7.22 -9.69
N GLY A 498 15.65 8.16 -10.54
CA GLY A 498 16.60 9.04 -11.23
C GLY A 498 16.74 10.35 -10.47
N LEU A 499 17.96 10.85 -10.33
CA LEU A 499 18.27 12.10 -9.65
C LEU A 499 19.23 12.95 -10.49
N VAL A 500 19.04 14.27 -10.44
CA VAL A 500 20.04 15.26 -10.82
C VAL A 500 20.58 15.91 -9.55
N ILE A 501 21.90 15.97 -9.43
CA ILE A 501 22.59 16.53 -8.27
C ILE A 501 23.85 17.28 -8.71
N ALA A 502 24.19 18.33 -7.98
CA ALA A 502 25.42 19.08 -8.22
C ALA A 502 26.65 18.17 -8.03
N LYS A 503 27.68 18.38 -8.86
CA LYS A 503 28.91 17.58 -8.84
C LYS A 503 29.61 17.56 -7.47
N GLU A 504 29.53 18.64 -6.71
CA GLU A 504 30.14 18.76 -5.39
C GLU A 504 29.44 17.93 -4.30
N ASP A 505 28.17 17.57 -4.49
CA ASP A 505 27.36 16.83 -3.52
C ASP A 505 27.34 15.31 -3.76
N ILE A 506 27.95 14.82 -4.85
CA ILE A 506 27.97 13.39 -5.20
C ILE A 506 28.58 12.51 -4.11
N GLU A 507 29.67 12.94 -3.48
CA GLU A 507 30.31 12.16 -2.42
C GLU A 507 29.44 12.09 -1.15
N THR A 508 28.64 13.12 -0.89
CA THR A 508 27.66 13.13 0.20
C THR A 508 26.55 12.12 -0.08
N LEU A 509 25.98 12.12 -1.28
CA LEU A 509 24.99 11.12 -1.72
C LEU A 509 25.57 9.72 -1.66
N LYS A 510 26.81 9.52 -2.11
CA LYS A 510 27.49 8.23 -2.01
C LYS A 510 27.67 7.76 -0.58
N THR A 511 28.08 8.63 0.34
CA THR A 511 28.28 8.27 1.75
C THR A 511 26.97 7.84 2.41
N VAL A 512 25.88 8.57 2.14
CA VAL A 512 24.53 8.23 2.62
C VAL A 512 24.05 6.91 1.99
N ALA A 513 24.19 6.76 0.67
CA ALA A 513 23.78 5.56 -0.05
C ALA A 513 24.55 4.32 0.43
N ASP A 514 25.86 4.40 0.62
CA ASP A 514 26.70 3.33 1.17
C ASP A 514 26.29 2.98 2.61
N ARG A 515 25.94 3.98 3.44
CA ARG A 515 25.45 3.74 4.80
C ARG A 515 24.12 2.99 4.81
N GLU A 516 23.16 3.41 3.98
CA GLU A 516 21.85 2.77 3.80
C GLU A 516 21.89 1.50 2.93
N ARG A 517 23.07 1.18 2.38
CA ARG A 517 23.29 0.12 1.37
C ARG A 517 22.41 0.29 0.13
N ALA A 518 21.99 1.50 -0.23
CA ALA A 518 21.26 1.77 -1.47
C ALA A 518 22.24 1.80 -2.66
N PRO A 519 22.09 0.93 -3.68
CA PRO A 519 22.98 0.99 -4.84
C PRO A 519 22.84 2.32 -5.57
N MET A 520 23.96 2.94 -5.92
CA MET A 520 24.04 4.25 -6.55
C MET A 520 24.97 4.19 -7.76
N TYR A 521 24.48 4.69 -8.90
CA TYR A 521 25.18 4.70 -10.17
C TYR A 521 25.22 6.12 -10.72
N ALA A 522 26.41 6.71 -10.86
CA ALA A 522 26.59 8.01 -11.52
C ALA A 522 26.71 7.77 -13.03
N VAL A 523 25.59 7.87 -13.73
CA VAL A 523 25.41 7.36 -15.10
C VAL A 523 25.56 8.42 -16.17
N GLY A 524 25.58 9.71 -15.84
CA GLY A 524 25.70 10.73 -16.87
C GLY A 524 25.96 12.14 -16.37
N ASP A 525 26.00 13.04 -17.35
CA ASP A 525 26.25 14.47 -17.18
C ASP A 525 25.19 15.28 -17.93
N VAL A 526 24.73 16.37 -17.31
CA VAL A 526 23.89 17.38 -17.97
C VAL A 526 24.76 18.23 -18.91
N THR A 527 24.40 18.31 -20.19
CA THR A 527 25.27 18.84 -21.26
C THR A 527 24.96 20.29 -21.65
N GLY A 528 23.70 20.71 -21.64
CA GLY A 528 23.27 22.04 -22.11
C GLY A 528 23.17 22.17 -23.64
N ASP A 529 23.27 21.07 -24.38
CA ASP A 529 23.23 21.05 -25.86
C ASP A 529 21.88 20.57 -26.42
N HIS A 530 20.90 20.33 -25.55
CA HIS A 530 19.57 19.80 -25.89
C HIS A 530 19.59 18.48 -26.66
N ARG A 531 20.66 17.68 -26.48
CA ARG A 531 20.76 16.32 -27.01
C ARG A 531 20.59 15.30 -25.89
N PHE A 532 19.94 14.19 -26.20
CA PHE A 532 19.80 13.06 -25.29
C PHE A 532 20.42 11.82 -25.92
N THR A 533 21.58 11.44 -25.39
CA THR A 533 22.46 10.45 -26.01
C THR A 533 22.83 9.38 -24.99
N PHE A 534 22.70 8.11 -25.39
CA PHE A 534 23.30 6.98 -24.71
C PHE A 534 24.52 6.53 -25.50
N GLU A 535 25.69 6.53 -24.88
CA GLU A 535 26.97 6.19 -25.54
C GLU A 535 27.79 5.26 -24.64
N SER A 536 28.28 4.16 -25.19
CA SER A 536 29.31 3.35 -24.54
C SER A 536 30.65 4.05 -24.70
N LYS A 537 31.32 4.34 -23.58
CA LYS A 537 32.69 4.87 -23.63
C LYS A 537 33.71 3.82 -24.04
N THR A 538 33.39 2.55 -23.82
CA THR A 538 34.28 1.41 -24.10
C THR A 538 34.24 1.03 -25.58
N THR A 539 33.06 0.98 -26.20
CA THR A 539 32.90 0.57 -27.61
C THR A 539 32.72 1.75 -28.57
N GLY A 540 32.26 2.91 -28.07
CA GLY A 540 31.85 4.05 -28.90
C GLY A 540 30.47 3.87 -29.55
N GLU A 541 29.78 2.76 -29.26
CA GLU A 541 28.44 2.51 -29.78
C GLU A 541 27.41 3.46 -29.17
N LYS A 542 26.48 3.91 -30.02
CA LYS A 542 25.41 4.84 -29.65
C LYS A 542 24.07 4.19 -29.96
N PRO A 543 23.47 3.44 -29.02
CA PRO A 543 22.14 2.90 -29.23
C PRO A 543 21.11 4.01 -29.44
N MET A 544 21.29 5.20 -28.86
CA MET A 544 20.36 6.32 -29.03
C MET A 544 21.08 7.66 -29.06
N ASP A 545 20.76 8.50 -30.03
CA ASP A 545 21.33 9.84 -30.16
C ASP A 545 20.35 10.82 -30.82
N TYR A 546 19.45 11.40 -30.00
CA TYR A 546 18.41 12.32 -30.45
C TYR A 546 18.68 13.76 -30.02
N ALA A 547 18.23 14.72 -30.84
CA ALA A 547 17.87 16.04 -30.31
C ALA A 547 16.55 15.88 -29.53
N LEU A 548 16.42 16.51 -28.37
CA LEU A 548 15.22 16.35 -27.53
C LEU A 548 13.92 16.78 -28.26
N GLU A 549 14.00 17.77 -29.14
CA GLU A 549 12.88 18.19 -30.00
C GLU A 549 12.37 17.08 -30.94
N ASP A 550 13.27 16.20 -31.38
CA ASP A 550 12.96 15.09 -32.29
C ASP A 550 12.44 13.87 -31.51
N PHE A 551 12.90 13.69 -30.27
CA PHE A 551 12.42 12.64 -29.38
C PHE A 551 10.96 12.87 -28.95
N PHE A 552 10.62 14.13 -28.69
CA PHE A 552 9.30 14.55 -28.25
C PHE A 552 8.41 15.14 -29.35
N GLY A 553 8.86 15.09 -30.61
CA GLY A 553 8.16 15.70 -31.74
C GLY A 553 6.72 15.23 -31.88
N SER A 554 5.81 16.15 -32.23
CA SER A 554 4.38 15.91 -32.16
C SER A 554 3.89 14.98 -33.27
N SER A 555 3.26 13.87 -32.89
CA SER A 555 2.26 13.21 -33.74
C SER A 555 1.01 14.09 -33.89
N PRO A 556 0.21 13.93 -34.96
CA PRO A 556 -0.99 14.72 -35.17
C PRO A 556 -1.99 14.64 -34.01
N LYS A 557 -2.80 15.68 -33.84
CA LYS A 557 -3.77 15.76 -32.74
C LYS A 557 -4.78 14.62 -32.83
N THR A 558 -4.90 13.81 -31.78
CA THR A 558 -5.91 12.74 -31.68
C THR A 558 -7.33 13.29 -31.78
N ILE A 559 -8.15 12.71 -32.66
CA ILE A 559 -9.56 13.05 -32.84
C ILE A 559 -10.42 11.84 -32.50
N MET A 560 -11.22 11.95 -31.44
CA MET A 560 -12.18 10.94 -30.99
C MET A 560 -13.55 11.25 -31.60
N ASN A 561 -13.99 10.45 -32.57
CA ASN A 561 -15.31 10.59 -33.20
C ASN A 561 -16.26 9.54 -32.65
N ASP A 562 -17.35 9.97 -32.03
CA ASP A 562 -18.35 9.06 -31.45
C ASP A 562 -19.76 9.67 -31.51
N LYS A 563 -20.77 8.91 -31.10
CA LYS A 563 -22.16 9.36 -31.02
C LYS A 563 -22.77 8.92 -29.68
N LYS A 564 -23.77 9.65 -29.20
CA LYS A 564 -24.48 9.24 -28.00
C LYS A 564 -25.30 7.98 -28.27
N VAL A 565 -25.16 7.00 -27.39
CA VAL A 565 -25.97 5.78 -27.38
C VAL A 565 -26.78 5.74 -26.09
N ASN A 566 -28.09 5.88 -26.21
CA ASN A 566 -29.00 5.71 -25.07
C ASN A 566 -29.17 4.21 -24.80
N ARG A 567 -28.74 3.78 -23.61
CA ARG A 567 -28.91 2.41 -23.13
C ARG A 567 -29.93 2.43 -22.01
N THR A 568 -30.93 1.56 -22.10
CA THR A 568 -31.95 1.38 -21.06
C THR A 568 -31.78 -0.01 -20.50
N TYR A 569 -31.78 -0.13 -19.18
CA TYR A 569 -31.70 -1.41 -18.49
C TYR A 569 -33.05 -1.74 -17.86
N ALA A 570 -33.37 -3.03 -17.77
CA ALA A 570 -34.62 -3.50 -17.19
C ALA A 570 -34.79 -3.06 -15.73
N ASP A 571 -36.02 -2.65 -15.38
CA ASP A 571 -36.40 -2.29 -14.03
C ASP A 571 -36.35 -3.47 -13.06
N LEU A 572 -36.32 -3.13 -11.77
CA LEU A 572 -36.28 -4.10 -10.67
C LEU A 572 -37.69 -4.62 -10.36
N SER A 573 -37.79 -5.91 -10.06
CA SER A 573 -39.00 -6.54 -9.55
C SER A 573 -38.71 -7.11 -8.18
N TYR A 574 -39.44 -6.66 -7.16
CA TYR A 574 -39.20 -7.00 -5.77
C TYR A 574 -40.48 -6.91 -4.93
N THR A 575 -40.43 -7.40 -3.70
CA THR A 575 -41.54 -7.29 -2.75
C THR A 575 -41.04 -7.09 -1.32
N SER A 576 -41.77 -6.37 -0.47
CA SER A 576 -41.33 -6.06 0.90
C SER A 576 -41.23 -7.30 1.79
N GLN A 577 -41.96 -8.38 1.48
CA GLN A 577 -41.91 -9.64 2.24
C GLN A 577 -40.56 -10.36 2.14
N ASP A 578 -39.80 -10.11 1.08
CA ASP A 578 -38.51 -10.75 0.82
C ASP A 578 -37.33 -9.93 1.36
N ILE A 579 -37.57 -8.78 2.01
CA ILE A 579 -36.52 -7.92 2.59
C ILE A 579 -35.51 -8.71 3.43
N PRO A 580 -35.91 -9.62 4.35
CA PRO A 580 -34.93 -10.42 5.10
C PRO A 580 -34.00 -11.25 4.20
N THR A 581 -34.54 -11.84 3.12
CA THR A 581 -33.75 -12.59 2.13
C THR A 581 -32.81 -11.66 1.37
N TYR A 582 -33.29 -10.50 0.95
CA TYR A 582 -32.49 -9.50 0.24
C TYR A 582 -31.33 -8.98 1.09
N VAL A 583 -31.57 -8.68 2.36
CA VAL A 583 -30.52 -8.28 3.32
C VAL A 583 -29.44 -9.35 3.41
N ASN A 584 -29.82 -10.62 3.58
CA ASN A 584 -28.86 -11.72 3.66
C ASN A 584 -28.00 -11.86 2.39
N GLN A 585 -28.56 -11.57 1.22
CA GLN A 585 -27.83 -11.62 -0.05
C GLN A 585 -26.92 -10.40 -0.22
N VAL A 586 -27.42 -9.18 0.04
CA VAL A 586 -26.65 -7.94 -0.05
C VAL A 586 -25.44 -7.97 0.89
N LEU A 587 -25.60 -8.44 2.14
CA LEU A 587 -24.51 -8.56 3.10
C LEU A 587 -23.40 -9.54 2.66
N GLN A 588 -23.64 -10.38 1.65
CA GLN A 588 -22.66 -11.33 1.12
C GLN A 588 -21.95 -10.84 -0.16
N LEU A 589 -22.38 -9.74 -0.78
CA LEU A 589 -21.67 -9.13 -1.91
C LEU A 589 -20.30 -8.61 -1.45
N GLU A 590 -19.26 -8.81 -2.23
CA GLU A 590 -17.89 -8.44 -1.87
C GLU A 590 -17.75 -6.94 -1.55
N ALA A 591 -18.52 -6.07 -2.23
CA ALA A 591 -18.55 -4.63 -1.95
C ALA A 591 -19.12 -4.29 -0.57
N VAL A 592 -20.03 -5.11 -0.05
CA VAL A 592 -20.75 -4.88 1.23
C VAL A 592 -20.13 -5.68 2.37
N ALA A 593 -19.88 -6.97 2.17
CA ALA A 593 -19.39 -7.92 3.15
C ALA A 593 -18.09 -7.48 3.84
N ALA A 594 -17.78 -8.08 4.99
CA ALA A 594 -16.58 -7.73 5.76
C ALA A 594 -15.29 -7.78 4.93
N LYS A 595 -14.40 -6.82 5.17
CA LYS A 595 -13.09 -6.74 4.50
C LYS A 595 -11.95 -7.28 5.38
N ASP A 596 -12.26 -8.11 6.39
CA ASP A 596 -11.27 -8.57 7.37
C ASP A 596 -10.11 -9.28 6.69
N TRP A 597 -10.38 -10.12 5.68
CA TRP A 597 -9.37 -10.81 4.88
C TRP A 597 -8.39 -9.86 4.16
N LEU A 598 -8.79 -8.63 3.82
CA LEU A 598 -7.89 -7.61 3.28
C LEU A 598 -7.08 -6.94 4.39
N THR A 599 -7.73 -6.62 5.50
CA THR A 599 -7.11 -5.84 6.58
C THR A 599 -6.19 -6.69 7.46
N ASN A 600 -6.55 -7.94 7.77
CA ASN A 600 -5.89 -8.76 8.79
C ASN A 600 -4.46 -9.21 8.43
N LYS A 601 -4.04 -9.00 7.18
CA LYS A 601 -2.67 -9.27 6.69
C LYS A 601 -1.85 -8.01 6.35
N VAL A 602 -2.46 -6.84 6.47
CA VAL A 602 -1.87 -5.55 6.11
C VAL A 602 -1.41 -4.83 7.38
N ASP A 603 -0.19 -4.31 7.41
CA ASP A 603 0.26 -3.45 8.49
C ASP A 603 -0.61 -2.18 8.58
N ARG A 604 -1.09 -1.87 9.79
CA ARG A 604 -1.96 -0.72 10.08
C ARG A 604 -1.43 0.12 11.24
N CYS A 605 -0.14 0.04 11.55
CA CYS A 605 0.44 0.76 12.69
C CYS A 605 1.90 1.20 12.51
N VAL A 606 2.60 0.74 11.46
CA VAL A 606 4.00 1.12 11.17
C VAL A 606 4.20 2.63 11.11
N GLY A 607 5.31 3.08 11.66
CA GLY A 607 5.62 4.49 11.86
C GLY A 607 4.96 5.10 13.09
N GLY A 608 4.12 4.35 13.85
CA GLY A 608 3.46 4.84 15.07
C GLY A 608 2.57 6.07 14.88
N ARG A 609 2.23 6.41 13.63
CA ARG A 609 1.50 7.62 13.21
C ARG A 609 0.10 7.33 12.66
N VAL A 610 -0.30 6.06 12.56
CA VAL A 610 -1.67 5.73 12.16
C VAL A 610 -2.62 6.15 13.28
N ALA A 611 -3.40 7.21 13.05
CA ALA A 611 -4.37 7.73 14.01
C ALA A 611 -5.77 7.13 13.78
N LYS A 612 -6.08 6.77 12.53
CA LYS A 612 -7.32 6.06 12.21
C LYS A 612 -7.10 5.06 11.08
N GLN A 613 -7.63 3.86 11.29
CA GLN A 613 -7.57 2.72 10.37
C GLN A 613 -8.94 2.02 10.31
N GLN A 614 -9.06 1.02 9.44
CA GLN A 614 -10.31 0.38 9.04
C GLN A 614 -11.09 -0.26 10.20
N CYS A 615 -10.42 -0.88 11.17
CA CYS A 615 -11.06 -1.61 12.26
C CYS A 615 -11.58 -0.69 13.38
N VAL A 616 -12.75 -0.96 13.94
CA VAL A 616 -13.35 -0.17 15.04
C VAL A 616 -13.94 -1.05 16.14
N GLY A 617 -14.15 -0.45 17.31
CA GLY A 617 -14.84 -1.05 18.45
C GLY A 617 -14.08 -2.21 19.11
N PRO A 618 -14.66 -2.82 20.17
CA PRO A 618 -14.02 -3.90 20.91
C PRO A 618 -13.83 -5.19 20.09
N LEU A 619 -14.61 -5.41 19.03
CA LEU A 619 -14.43 -6.56 18.13
C LEU A 619 -13.46 -6.30 16.96
N GLN A 620 -12.96 -5.07 16.81
CA GLN A 620 -12.00 -4.69 15.75
C GLN A 620 -12.47 -5.04 14.33
N LEU A 621 -13.72 -4.70 13.99
CA LEU A 621 -14.29 -4.98 12.67
C LEU A 621 -14.00 -3.86 11.67
N PRO A 622 -13.69 -4.17 10.39
CA PRO A 622 -13.27 -3.20 9.38
C PRO A 622 -14.43 -2.38 8.82
N LEU A 623 -14.92 -1.41 9.60
CA LEU A 623 -16.11 -0.60 9.31
C LEU A 623 -15.83 0.90 9.14
N ASN A 624 -14.60 1.35 9.39
CA ASN A 624 -14.31 2.78 9.45
C ASN A 624 -14.39 3.48 8.08
N ASN A 625 -14.90 4.70 8.08
CA ASN A 625 -15.12 5.52 6.88
C ASN A 625 -13.85 6.20 6.35
N VAL A 626 -12.92 6.52 7.25
CA VAL A 626 -11.78 7.38 6.94
C VAL A 626 -10.47 6.85 7.50
N GLY A 627 -9.42 6.88 6.67
CA GLY A 627 -8.04 6.67 7.12
C GLY A 627 -7.40 7.99 7.52
N VAL A 628 -6.68 8.02 8.64
CA VAL A 628 -5.99 9.24 9.11
C VAL A 628 -4.57 8.92 9.59
N MET A 629 -3.59 9.64 9.04
CA MET A 629 -2.20 9.63 9.49
C MET A 629 -1.88 10.91 10.27
N ALA A 630 -1.29 10.80 11.45
CA ALA A 630 -0.67 11.92 12.13
C ALA A 630 0.56 12.41 11.33
N LEU A 631 0.76 13.73 11.23
CA LEU A 631 1.91 14.29 10.53
C LEU A 631 3.19 14.22 11.37
N ASP A 632 3.07 14.31 12.69
CA ASP A 632 4.16 14.18 13.65
C ASP A 632 3.69 13.49 14.95
N TYR A 633 4.59 13.40 15.95
CA TYR A 633 4.30 12.76 17.25
C TYR A 633 3.86 13.76 18.35
N LYS A 634 3.70 15.05 18.02
CA LYS A 634 3.63 16.13 19.01
C LYS A 634 2.36 16.97 18.89
N SER A 635 1.98 17.31 17.67
CA SER A 635 0.78 18.06 17.33
C SER A 635 -0.44 17.14 17.22
N THR A 636 -1.60 17.73 16.96
CA THR A 636 -2.85 17.03 16.64
C THR A 636 -3.12 17.00 15.13
N GLU A 637 -2.17 17.48 14.31
CA GLU A 637 -2.34 17.61 12.88
C GLU A 637 -2.09 16.27 12.16
N GLY A 638 -2.83 16.02 11.09
CA GLY A 638 -2.78 14.80 10.32
C GLY A 638 -3.27 14.97 8.89
N ILE A 639 -3.36 13.87 8.15
CA ILE A 639 -3.91 13.83 6.81
C ILE A 639 -5.03 12.79 6.79
N ALA A 640 -6.24 13.22 6.45
CA ALA A 640 -7.37 12.34 6.21
C ALA A 640 -7.42 11.93 4.73
N THR A 641 -7.75 10.67 4.46
CA THR A 641 -7.88 10.14 3.10
C THR A 641 -9.05 9.17 2.98
N THR A 642 -9.73 9.22 1.84
CA THR A 642 -10.86 8.35 1.49
C THR A 642 -10.92 8.09 -0.01
N VAL A 643 -11.80 7.17 -0.43
CA VAL A 643 -12.06 6.87 -1.83
C VAL A 643 -13.55 6.76 -2.11
N GLY A 644 -13.96 6.94 -3.36
CA GLY A 644 -15.34 6.72 -3.82
C GLY A 644 -15.42 6.38 -5.31
N HIS A 645 -16.37 5.54 -5.68
CA HIS A 645 -16.64 5.10 -7.05
C HIS A 645 -18.10 4.65 -7.19
N SER A 646 -18.73 4.92 -8.34
CA SER A 646 -20.11 4.47 -8.59
C SER A 646 -20.31 3.99 -10.03
N PRO A 647 -19.58 2.94 -10.44
CA PRO A 647 -19.56 2.51 -11.84
C PRO A 647 -20.89 1.93 -12.33
N LEU A 648 -21.70 1.37 -11.42
CA LEU A 648 -22.98 0.79 -11.79
C LEU A 648 -24.06 1.85 -12.05
N THR A 649 -24.03 2.97 -11.32
CA THR A 649 -24.87 4.13 -11.66
C THR A 649 -24.39 4.79 -12.95
N ALA A 650 -23.06 4.78 -13.20
CA ALA A 650 -22.46 5.28 -14.43
C ALA A 650 -22.94 4.52 -15.67
N LEU A 651 -23.26 3.22 -15.58
CA LEU A 651 -23.85 2.45 -16.70
C LEU A 651 -25.12 3.12 -17.25
N VAL A 652 -25.97 3.60 -16.36
CA VAL A 652 -27.22 4.31 -16.71
C VAL A 652 -26.96 5.77 -17.05
N ASP A 653 -26.27 6.50 -16.17
CA ASP A 653 -25.93 7.91 -16.35
C ASP A 653 -24.47 8.20 -15.93
N PRO A 654 -23.55 8.44 -16.88
CA PRO A 654 -22.14 8.71 -16.57
C PRO A 654 -21.92 9.99 -15.77
N ALA A 655 -22.82 10.98 -15.87
CA ALA A 655 -22.75 12.20 -15.06
C ALA A 655 -23.17 11.92 -13.61
N ALA A 656 -24.21 11.11 -13.41
CA ALA A 656 -24.61 10.69 -12.07
C ALA A 656 -23.52 9.87 -11.39
N GLY A 657 -22.94 8.88 -12.10
CA GLY A 657 -21.83 8.08 -11.58
C GLY A 657 -20.62 8.90 -11.15
N SER A 658 -20.28 9.95 -11.91
CA SER A 658 -19.19 10.87 -11.55
C SER A 658 -19.47 11.69 -10.30
N ARG A 659 -20.71 12.22 -10.16
CA ARG A 659 -21.11 12.97 -8.96
C ARG A 659 -21.18 12.06 -7.74
N ASN A 660 -21.69 10.85 -7.89
CA ASN A 660 -21.81 9.89 -6.79
C ASN A 660 -20.43 9.39 -6.33
N ALA A 661 -19.50 9.11 -7.26
CA ALA A 661 -18.12 8.75 -6.90
C ALA A 661 -17.44 9.85 -6.06
N MET A 662 -17.62 11.12 -6.45
CA MET A 662 -17.13 12.26 -5.67
C MET A 662 -17.90 12.41 -4.34
N GLY A 663 -19.21 12.22 -4.38
CA GLY A 663 -20.09 12.27 -3.21
C GLY A 663 -19.71 11.26 -2.14
N GLU A 664 -19.44 10.02 -2.52
CA GLU A 664 -19.03 8.92 -1.63
C GLU A 664 -17.66 9.20 -1.00
N ALA A 665 -16.68 9.66 -1.79
CA ALA A 665 -15.38 10.05 -1.24
C ALA A 665 -15.54 11.17 -0.19
N LEU A 666 -16.43 12.14 -0.45
CA LEU A 666 -16.69 13.27 0.45
C LEU A 666 -17.58 12.90 1.65
N SER A 667 -18.55 12.01 1.52
CA SER A 667 -19.35 11.52 2.65
C SER A 667 -18.52 10.70 3.62
N ASN A 668 -17.52 9.97 3.13
CA ASN A 668 -16.55 9.28 3.96
C ASN A 668 -15.59 10.22 4.71
N ILE A 669 -15.03 11.24 4.02
CA ILE A 669 -13.98 12.08 4.63
C ILE A 669 -14.53 13.09 5.66
N VAL A 670 -15.85 13.32 5.65
CA VAL A 670 -16.51 14.27 6.56
C VAL A 670 -16.33 13.92 8.03
N PHE A 671 -16.00 12.68 8.36
CA PHE A 671 -15.82 12.22 9.75
C PHE A 671 -14.47 12.62 10.37
N ALA A 672 -13.56 13.22 9.59
CA ALA A 672 -12.34 13.84 10.08
C ALA A 672 -12.46 15.39 10.09
N PRO A 673 -11.95 16.10 11.10
CA PRO A 673 -11.99 17.57 11.14
C PRO A 673 -11.01 18.20 10.15
N ILE A 674 -11.49 18.68 9.01
CA ILE A 674 -10.70 19.23 7.91
C ILE A 674 -10.51 20.75 8.05
N ILE A 675 -9.28 21.21 7.79
CA ILE A 675 -8.98 22.64 7.71
C ILE A 675 -9.89 23.31 6.66
N ASN A 676 -10.53 24.43 7.00
CA ASN A 676 -11.48 25.12 6.10
C ASN A 676 -12.68 24.29 5.61
N GLY A 677 -13.00 23.17 6.27
CA GLY A 677 -14.10 22.28 5.88
C GLY A 677 -13.92 21.74 4.46
N LEU A 678 -14.99 21.74 3.65
CA LEU A 678 -14.96 21.17 2.29
C LEU A 678 -13.89 21.81 1.40
N ALA A 679 -13.64 23.12 1.54
CA ALA A 679 -12.68 23.84 0.71
C ALA A 679 -11.21 23.45 0.98
N GLY A 680 -10.93 22.73 2.08
CA GLY A 680 -9.60 22.20 2.39
C GLY A 680 -9.28 20.85 1.72
N ILE A 681 -10.21 20.28 0.96
CA ILE A 681 -10.07 18.98 0.31
C ILE A 681 -9.60 19.15 -1.14
N SER A 682 -8.66 18.30 -1.54
CA SER A 682 -8.22 18.13 -2.92
C SER A 682 -8.41 16.69 -3.35
N LEU A 683 -8.68 16.49 -4.64
CA LEU A 683 -9.04 15.19 -5.20
C LEU A 683 -8.00 14.66 -6.19
N SER A 684 -7.91 13.34 -6.29
CA SER A 684 -7.34 12.62 -7.43
C SER A 684 -8.46 11.93 -8.19
N ALA A 685 -8.52 12.06 -9.51
CA ALA A 685 -9.50 11.37 -10.35
C ALA A 685 -8.81 10.37 -11.28
N ASN A 686 -9.12 9.08 -11.12
CA ASN A 686 -8.59 7.99 -11.95
C ASN A 686 -9.68 7.42 -12.86
N TRP A 687 -9.44 7.43 -14.17
CA TRP A 687 -10.45 7.14 -15.20
C TRP A 687 -10.18 5.82 -15.90
N MET A 688 -11.01 4.80 -15.64
CA MET A 688 -10.94 3.50 -16.28
C MET A 688 -12.08 3.38 -17.27
N TRP A 689 -11.78 3.35 -18.57
CA TRP A 689 -12.80 3.38 -19.62
C TRP A 689 -12.43 2.46 -20.80
N ALA A 690 -13.43 2.01 -21.55
CA ALA A 690 -13.23 1.20 -22.76
C ALA A 690 -13.38 2.09 -24.01
N CYS A 691 -12.41 2.99 -24.24
CA CYS A 691 -12.47 3.93 -25.37
C CYS A 691 -12.47 3.22 -26.72
N ASN A 692 -12.86 3.92 -27.78
CA ASN A 692 -13.03 3.39 -29.14
C ASN A 692 -14.10 2.28 -29.26
N ASN A 693 -15.05 2.22 -28.32
CA ASN A 693 -16.25 1.39 -28.43
C ASN A 693 -17.47 2.31 -28.53
N GLU A 694 -18.44 1.94 -29.36
CA GLU A 694 -19.57 2.80 -29.72
C GLU A 694 -20.30 3.36 -28.48
N GLY A 695 -20.34 4.69 -28.39
CA GLY A 695 -20.96 5.46 -27.32
C GLY A 695 -20.12 5.63 -26.06
N GLU A 696 -19.00 4.92 -25.89
CA GLU A 696 -18.20 5.00 -24.66
C GLU A 696 -17.35 6.28 -24.59
N ASP A 697 -16.84 6.80 -25.71
CA ASP A 697 -16.06 8.03 -25.73
C ASP A 697 -16.96 9.24 -25.41
N ALA A 698 -18.20 9.23 -25.92
CA ALA A 698 -19.21 10.22 -25.56
C ALA A 698 -19.59 10.17 -24.07
N ARG A 699 -19.65 8.97 -23.49
CA ARG A 699 -19.94 8.78 -22.05
C ARG A 699 -18.78 9.22 -21.17
N LEU A 700 -17.52 8.94 -21.56
CA LEU A 700 -16.33 9.44 -20.87
C LEU A 700 -16.31 10.97 -20.83
N TYR A 701 -16.58 11.63 -21.97
CA TYR A 701 -16.64 13.09 -22.01
C TYR A 701 -17.70 13.65 -21.06
N ALA A 702 -18.90 13.06 -21.06
CA ALA A 702 -19.97 13.45 -20.15
C ALA A 702 -19.60 13.26 -18.67
N ALA A 703 -18.93 12.15 -18.33
CA ALA A 703 -18.44 11.84 -16.99
C ALA A 703 -17.42 12.89 -16.51
N VAL A 704 -16.36 13.13 -17.30
CA VAL A 704 -15.31 14.11 -16.97
C VAL A 704 -15.87 15.52 -16.82
N LYS A 705 -16.75 15.93 -17.74
CA LYS A 705 -17.40 17.23 -17.67
C LYS A 705 -18.26 17.37 -16.40
N ALA A 706 -19.07 16.37 -16.07
CA ALA A 706 -19.90 16.39 -14.88
C ALA A 706 -19.08 16.42 -13.58
N CYS A 707 -17.98 15.66 -13.54
CA CYS A 707 -17.03 15.68 -12.43
C CYS A 707 -16.40 17.07 -12.24
N SER A 708 -15.91 17.67 -13.32
CA SER A 708 -15.33 19.02 -13.31
C SER A 708 -16.34 20.08 -12.86
N ASP A 709 -17.53 20.10 -13.46
CA ASP A 709 -18.59 21.05 -13.13
C ASP A 709 -19.03 20.91 -11.66
N PHE A 710 -19.11 19.69 -11.15
CA PHE A 710 -19.50 19.44 -9.76
C PHE A 710 -18.40 19.84 -8.76
N ALA A 711 -17.13 19.52 -9.01
CA ALA A 711 -16.01 20.00 -8.20
C ALA A 711 -15.98 21.54 -8.13
N ILE A 712 -16.20 22.20 -9.28
CA ILE A 712 -16.29 23.66 -9.35
C ILE A 712 -17.45 24.18 -8.50
N ALA A 713 -18.63 23.58 -8.61
CA ALA A 713 -19.81 23.97 -7.84
C ALA A 713 -19.63 23.78 -6.32
N LEU A 714 -18.92 22.75 -5.89
CA LEU A 714 -18.56 22.53 -4.49
C LEU A 714 -17.49 23.52 -3.98
N GLY A 715 -16.69 24.08 -4.88
CA GLY A 715 -15.58 24.98 -4.54
C GLY A 715 -14.27 24.24 -4.21
N ILE A 716 -14.06 23.07 -4.82
CA ILE A 716 -12.87 22.22 -4.63
C ILE A 716 -12.18 21.95 -5.97
N ASN A 717 -11.05 21.23 -5.93
CA ASN A 717 -10.18 21.01 -7.08
C ASN A 717 -9.73 19.55 -7.25
N ILE A 718 -9.30 19.23 -8.47
CA ILE A 718 -8.76 17.94 -8.87
C ILE A 718 -7.33 18.16 -9.43
N PRO A 719 -6.30 18.34 -8.57
CA PRO A 719 -4.95 18.71 -8.97
C PRO A 719 -4.12 17.56 -9.55
N THR A 720 -4.60 16.32 -9.46
CA THR A 720 -3.91 15.12 -9.96
C THR A 720 -4.91 14.05 -10.41
N GLY A 721 -4.44 13.04 -11.14
CA GLY A 721 -5.25 11.96 -11.65
C GLY A 721 -4.49 11.13 -12.69
N LYS A 722 -5.12 10.05 -13.15
CA LYS A 722 -4.60 9.19 -14.22
C LYS A 722 -5.75 8.59 -15.02
N ASP A 723 -5.41 7.94 -16.13
CA ASP A 723 -6.37 7.26 -16.99
C ASP A 723 -5.86 5.90 -17.48
N SER A 724 -6.80 4.99 -17.73
CA SER A 724 -6.59 3.66 -18.31
C SER A 724 -7.75 3.38 -19.27
N LEU A 725 -7.48 3.49 -20.57
CA LEU A 725 -8.54 3.70 -21.59
C LEU A 725 -8.82 2.50 -22.49
N SER A 726 -8.27 1.33 -22.14
CA SER A 726 -8.40 0.06 -22.86
C SER A 726 -9.09 -1.02 -22.00
N MET A 727 -10.13 -0.65 -21.24
CA MET A 727 -10.80 -1.54 -20.27
C MET A 727 -11.76 -2.56 -20.91
N LYS A 728 -11.18 -3.44 -21.73
CA LYS A 728 -11.88 -4.46 -22.52
C LYS A 728 -11.05 -5.75 -22.58
N GLN A 729 -11.74 -6.88 -22.56
CA GLN A 729 -11.14 -8.21 -22.74
C GLN A 729 -11.71 -8.88 -23.98
N LYS A 730 -10.85 -9.37 -24.87
CA LYS A 730 -11.24 -10.18 -26.04
C LYS A 730 -10.94 -11.65 -25.78
N TYR A 731 -11.85 -12.53 -26.19
CA TYR A 731 -11.72 -13.98 -26.06
C TYR A 731 -11.47 -14.66 -27.43
N PRO A 732 -10.84 -15.86 -27.47
CA PRO A 732 -10.51 -16.59 -28.70
C PRO A 732 -11.72 -16.91 -29.59
N ASN A 733 -12.90 -17.05 -28.99
CA ASN A 733 -14.17 -17.27 -29.69
C ASN A 733 -14.70 -16.01 -30.40
N GLY A 734 -14.01 -14.87 -30.29
CA GLY A 734 -14.40 -13.59 -30.87
C GLY A 734 -15.34 -12.75 -30.00
N GLU A 735 -15.78 -13.27 -28.85
CA GLU A 735 -16.55 -12.51 -27.87
C GLU A 735 -15.66 -11.48 -27.16
N HIS A 736 -16.30 -10.45 -26.61
CA HIS A 736 -15.63 -9.44 -25.82
C HIS A 736 -16.47 -9.06 -24.60
N VAL A 737 -15.78 -8.75 -23.50
CA VAL A 737 -16.38 -8.22 -22.27
C VAL A 737 -15.85 -6.81 -22.06
N ILE A 738 -16.76 -5.89 -21.76
CA ILE A 738 -16.45 -4.47 -21.55
C ILE A 738 -16.59 -4.15 -20.06
N ALA A 739 -15.58 -3.55 -19.45
CA ALA A 739 -15.71 -3.06 -18.08
C ALA A 739 -16.65 -1.84 -18.05
N PRO A 740 -17.49 -1.70 -17.01
CA PRO A 740 -18.20 -0.47 -16.76
C PRO A 740 -17.25 0.73 -16.71
N GLY A 741 -17.63 1.84 -17.36
CA GLY A 741 -16.89 3.09 -17.27
C GLY A 741 -16.82 3.57 -15.83
N THR A 742 -15.61 3.70 -15.31
CA THR A 742 -15.36 3.88 -13.87
C THR A 742 -14.48 5.10 -13.64
N VAL A 743 -14.92 6.00 -12.78
CA VAL A 743 -14.06 6.99 -12.14
C VAL A 743 -13.90 6.64 -10.67
N ILE A 744 -12.66 6.60 -10.21
CA ILE A 744 -12.32 6.48 -8.79
C ILE A 744 -11.82 7.84 -8.32
N ILE A 745 -12.48 8.39 -7.31
CA ILE A 745 -12.09 9.63 -6.65
C ILE A 745 -11.36 9.29 -5.36
N SER A 746 -10.11 9.70 -5.22
CA SER A 746 -9.41 9.72 -3.93
C SER A 746 -9.45 11.14 -3.37
N ALA A 747 -9.85 11.32 -2.12
CA ALA A 747 -9.88 12.62 -1.46
C ALA A 747 -8.80 12.70 -0.38
N GLY A 748 -8.13 13.86 -0.28
CA GLY A 748 -7.12 14.13 0.75
C GLY A 748 -7.24 15.54 1.32
N GLY A 749 -7.03 15.69 2.62
CA GLY A 749 -7.07 16.99 3.30
C GLY A 749 -6.36 17.00 4.66
N ASN A 750 -5.94 18.19 5.11
CA ASN A 750 -5.32 18.35 6.43
C ASN A 750 -6.37 18.16 7.54
N CYS A 751 -6.18 17.14 8.36
CA CYS A 751 -6.93 16.87 9.57
C CYS A 751 -6.35 17.69 10.73
N THR A 752 -7.12 18.64 11.24
CA THR A 752 -6.65 19.60 12.27
C THR A 752 -6.59 19.00 13.68
N ASP A 753 -7.35 17.94 13.93
CA ASP A 753 -7.37 17.24 15.21
C ASP A 753 -7.67 15.75 15.04
N ILE A 754 -6.60 14.95 15.00
CA ILE A 754 -6.69 13.48 14.89
C ILE A 754 -7.47 12.82 16.04
N THR A 755 -7.68 13.51 17.17
CA THR A 755 -8.40 12.95 18.33
C THR A 755 -9.92 13.09 18.24
N LYS A 756 -10.43 13.85 17.26
CA LYS A 756 -11.86 14.12 17.05
C LYS A 756 -12.46 13.38 15.86
N VAL A 757 -11.74 12.40 15.29
CA VAL A 757 -12.25 11.58 14.19
C VAL A 757 -13.42 10.72 14.70
N VAL A 758 -14.57 10.82 14.04
CA VAL A 758 -15.81 10.11 14.40
C VAL A 758 -15.81 8.69 13.82
N GLU A 759 -16.25 7.72 14.61
CA GLU A 759 -16.33 6.31 14.22
C GLU A 759 -17.79 5.86 14.00
N PRO A 760 -18.04 4.81 13.19
CA PRO A 760 -19.36 4.27 12.94
C PRO A 760 -19.77 3.24 14.01
N VAL A 761 -19.66 3.58 15.29
CA VAL A 761 -20.07 2.71 16.41
C VAL A 761 -21.01 3.48 17.33
N LEU A 762 -22.28 3.09 17.37
CA LEU A 762 -23.29 3.75 18.20
C LEU A 762 -22.93 3.70 19.68
N LYS A 763 -23.36 4.73 20.41
CA LYS A 763 -23.19 4.88 21.85
C LYS A 763 -24.54 4.80 22.55
N LYS A 764 -24.71 3.81 23.44
CA LYS A 764 -25.98 3.48 24.13
C LYS A 764 -26.54 4.64 24.96
N ASP A 765 -25.67 5.44 25.58
CA ASP A 765 -26.04 6.52 26.49
C ASP A 765 -25.96 7.92 25.86
N ALA A 766 -26.08 8.01 24.52
CA ALA A 766 -26.04 9.26 23.78
C ALA A 766 -27.42 9.65 23.20
N GLY A 767 -27.43 10.71 22.40
CA GLY A 767 -28.64 11.21 21.76
C GLY A 767 -29.18 10.30 20.64
N SER A 768 -30.15 10.84 19.93
CA SER A 768 -30.87 10.17 18.85
C SER A 768 -30.01 10.05 17.58
N ILE A 769 -30.45 9.15 16.71
CA ILE A 769 -29.85 8.86 15.41
C ILE A 769 -30.64 9.62 14.33
N TYR A 770 -29.92 10.28 13.44
CA TYR A 770 -30.46 11.16 12.40
C TYR A 770 -29.95 10.75 11.02
N TYR A 771 -30.81 10.85 10.01
CA TYR A 771 -30.49 10.71 8.61
C TYR A 771 -30.39 12.08 7.93
N ILE A 772 -29.38 12.26 7.08
CA ILE A 772 -29.19 13.45 6.25
C ILE A 772 -29.05 13.01 4.78
N ASN A 773 -29.98 13.43 3.94
CA ASN A 773 -29.92 13.20 2.50
C ASN A 773 -29.01 14.25 1.84
N LEU A 774 -27.74 13.91 1.61
CA LEU A 774 -26.80 14.81 0.93
C LEU A 774 -27.10 14.95 -0.57
N SER A 775 -27.72 13.94 -1.19
CA SER A 775 -28.05 13.98 -2.62
C SER A 775 -29.25 14.89 -2.93
N LYS A 776 -30.16 15.10 -1.97
CA LYS A 776 -31.47 15.76 -2.16
C LYS A 776 -32.32 15.11 -3.26
N ASP A 777 -32.02 13.86 -3.60
CA ASP A 777 -32.78 13.05 -4.56
C ASP A 777 -33.73 12.11 -3.83
N ARG A 778 -34.69 11.55 -4.58
CA ARG A 778 -35.58 10.49 -4.10
C ARG A 778 -34.83 9.17 -3.99
N PHE A 779 -35.37 8.23 -3.22
CA PHE A 779 -34.78 6.91 -2.94
C PHE A 779 -34.87 5.99 -4.17
N LYS A 780 -33.84 6.04 -5.03
CA LYS A 780 -33.76 5.26 -6.27
C LYS A 780 -32.87 4.04 -6.08
N LEU A 781 -33.13 2.99 -6.85
CA LEU A 781 -32.47 1.69 -6.70
C LEU A 781 -31.59 1.29 -7.88
N GLY A 782 -31.61 2.04 -8.99
CA GLY A 782 -30.75 1.73 -10.13
C GLY A 782 -29.27 1.84 -9.76
N GLY A 783 -28.46 0.92 -10.26
CA GLY A 783 -27.02 0.84 -10.00
C GLY A 783 -26.64 0.44 -8.58
N SER A 784 -27.61 0.04 -7.74
CA SER A 784 -27.34 -0.37 -6.36
C SER A 784 -26.86 -1.81 -6.22
N SER A 785 -26.25 -2.14 -5.09
CA SER A 785 -25.99 -3.52 -4.66
C SER A 785 -27.27 -4.36 -4.60
N PHE A 786 -28.41 -3.73 -4.30
CA PHE A 786 -29.71 -4.40 -4.36
C PHE A 786 -30.12 -4.76 -5.79
N ALA A 787 -29.94 -3.87 -6.75
CA ALA A 787 -30.15 -4.18 -8.17
C ALA A 787 -29.23 -5.33 -8.61
N GLN A 788 -27.98 -5.33 -8.16
CA GLN A 788 -27.00 -6.35 -8.44
C GLN A 788 -27.44 -7.74 -7.97
N ILE A 789 -27.95 -7.89 -6.73
CA ILE A 789 -28.41 -9.21 -6.26
C ILE A 789 -29.60 -9.76 -7.08
N LEU A 790 -30.36 -8.87 -7.72
CA LEU A 790 -31.48 -9.21 -8.60
C LEU A 790 -31.05 -9.49 -10.05
N ASN A 791 -29.74 -9.48 -10.35
CA ASN A 791 -29.20 -9.56 -11.71
C ASN A 791 -29.75 -8.46 -12.63
N LYS A 792 -29.78 -7.22 -12.11
CA LYS A 792 -30.28 -6.04 -12.82
C LYS A 792 -29.37 -4.85 -12.60
N VAL A 793 -29.50 -3.87 -13.49
CA VAL A 793 -28.93 -2.53 -13.32
C VAL A 793 -30.02 -1.52 -12.95
N GLY A 794 -31.22 -1.61 -13.54
CA GLY A 794 -32.29 -0.63 -13.33
C GLY A 794 -32.17 0.61 -14.22
N SER A 795 -33.28 1.34 -14.38
CA SER A 795 -33.36 2.49 -15.30
C SER A 795 -33.23 3.87 -14.63
N GLU A 796 -33.49 3.98 -13.33
CA GLU A 796 -33.40 5.23 -12.57
C GLU A 796 -32.33 5.16 -11.47
N VAL A 797 -31.31 6.00 -11.57
CA VAL A 797 -30.18 6.07 -10.62
C VAL A 797 -30.25 7.34 -9.76
N PRO A 798 -29.76 7.31 -8.50
CA PRO A 798 -29.62 8.52 -7.69
C PRO A 798 -28.52 9.42 -8.23
N SER A 799 -28.66 10.73 -8.02
CA SER A 799 -27.58 11.69 -8.25
C SER A 799 -27.70 12.87 -7.30
N ILE A 800 -26.61 13.60 -7.08
CA ILE A 800 -26.60 14.82 -6.26
C ILE A 800 -27.26 15.96 -7.04
N GLN A 801 -28.38 16.46 -6.52
CA GLN A 801 -29.22 17.48 -7.17
C GLN A 801 -28.82 18.91 -6.79
N ASP A 802 -28.23 19.12 -5.61
CA ASP A 802 -27.88 20.45 -5.08
C ASP A 802 -26.48 20.47 -4.43
N ALA A 803 -25.51 21.02 -5.16
CA ALA A 803 -24.13 21.17 -4.69
C ALA A 803 -24.00 22.18 -3.53
N ASN A 804 -24.84 23.22 -3.48
CA ASN A 804 -24.78 24.22 -2.40
C ASN A 804 -25.31 23.63 -1.10
N TYR A 805 -26.39 22.84 -1.18
CA TYR A 805 -26.88 22.08 -0.03
C TYR A 805 -25.82 21.09 0.45
N PHE A 806 -25.22 20.30 -0.45
CA PHE A 806 -24.15 19.36 -0.11
C PHE A 806 -23.01 20.05 0.66
N LYS A 807 -22.52 21.18 0.13
CA LYS A 807 -21.48 22.00 0.77
C LYS A 807 -21.90 22.51 2.15
N THR A 808 -23.14 22.97 2.29
CA THR A 808 -23.66 23.50 3.55
C THR A 808 -23.78 22.39 4.60
N ALA A 809 -24.33 21.24 4.22
CA ALA A 809 -24.45 20.07 5.08
C ALA A 809 -23.08 19.56 5.52
N PHE A 810 -22.14 19.37 4.59
CA PHE A 810 -20.76 18.95 4.89
C PHE A 810 -20.12 19.88 5.93
N ASN A 811 -20.14 21.19 5.71
CA ASN A 811 -19.51 22.14 6.62
C ASN A 811 -20.24 22.23 7.97
N THR A 812 -21.57 22.03 8.01
CA THR A 812 -22.32 21.98 9.26
C THR A 812 -21.91 20.77 10.11
N VAL A 813 -21.75 19.60 9.48
CA VAL A 813 -21.23 18.40 10.14
C VAL A 813 -19.81 18.63 10.66
N GLN A 814 -18.94 19.27 9.87
CA GLN A 814 -17.58 19.63 10.30
C GLN A 814 -17.56 20.50 11.56
N GLU A 815 -18.44 21.51 11.65
CA GLU A 815 -18.53 22.35 12.85
C GLU A 815 -19.07 21.58 14.06
N LEU A 816 -20.01 20.65 13.86
CA LEU A 816 -20.52 19.79 14.92
C LEU A 816 -19.48 18.78 15.43
N ILE A 817 -18.63 18.24 14.56
CA ILE A 817 -17.48 17.40 14.95
C ILE A 817 -16.50 18.22 15.81
N LYS A 818 -16.12 19.42 15.36
CA LYS A 818 -15.24 20.31 16.13
C LYS A 818 -15.83 20.64 17.51
N ALA A 819 -17.14 20.78 17.60
CA ALA A 819 -17.89 21.06 18.83
C ALA A 819 -18.23 19.81 19.69
N ASP A 820 -17.72 18.62 19.34
CA ASP A 820 -17.99 17.34 20.01
C ASP A 820 -19.50 17.04 20.15
N GLN A 821 -20.31 17.36 19.12
CA GLN A 821 -21.76 17.15 19.10
C GLN A 821 -22.21 15.89 18.35
N ILE A 822 -21.28 15.19 17.71
CA ILE A 822 -21.53 13.91 17.02
C ILE A 822 -20.69 12.84 17.73
N VAL A 823 -21.34 11.77 18.19
CA VAL A 823 -20.66 10.68 18.93
C VAL A 823 -20.40 9.45 18.08
N ALA A 824 -21.17 9.28 17.00
CA ALA A 824 -21.01 8.21 16.03
C ALA A 824 -21.56 8.68 14.68
N GLY A 825 -21.03 8.13 13.60
CA GLY A 825 -21.53 8.46 12.28
C GLY A 825 -21.02 7.52 11.20
N HIS A 826 -21.90 7.23 10.25
CA HIS A 826 -21.63 6.36 9.12
C HIS A 826 -22.25 6.94 7.84
N ASP A 827 -21.60 6.75 6.69
CA ASP A 827 -22.17 7.16 5.41
C ASP A 827 -23.02 6.03 4.80
N ILE A 828 -23.74 6.38 3.72
CA ILE A 828 -24.53 5.41 2.95
C ILE A 828 -23.77 5.08 1.68
N GLY A 829 -23.09 3.93 1.72
CA GLY A 829 -22.35 3.37 0.60
C GLY A 829 -23.02 2.13 0.02
N SER A 830 -22.20 1.16 -0.39
CA SER A 830 -22.66 -0.11 -0.96
C SER A 830 -23.58 -0.88 -0.01
N GLY A 831 -24.73 -1.33 -0.51
CA GLY A 831 -25.75 -2.04 0.26
C GLY A 831 -26.87 -1.13 0.80
N GLY A 832 -26.65 0.19 0.74
CA GLY A 832 -27.66 1.20 1.06
C GLY A 832 -27.90 1.40 2.56
N LEU A 833 -28.94 2.17 2.88
CA LEU A 833 -29.25 2.58 4.26
C LEU A 833 -29.31 1.40 5.23
N ILE A 834 -29.92 0.27 4.84
CA ILE A 834 -30.01 -0.91 5.72
C ILE A 834 -28.65 -1.42 6.17
N THR A 835 -27.67 -1.49 5.28
CA THR A 835 -26.31 -1.91 5.63
C THR A 835 -25.71 -0.94 6.65
N THR A 836 -25.78 0.37 6.40
CA THR A 836 -25.30 1.41 7.31
C THR A 836 -25.90 1.25 8.71
N LEU A 837 -27.22 1.05 8.82
CA LEU A 837 -27.92 0.91 10.11
C LEU A 837 -27.50 -0.35 10.88
N LEU A 838 -27.23 -1.44 10.18
CA LEU A 838 -26.75 -2.70 10.77
C LEU A 838 -25.28 -2.60 11.20
N GLU A 839 -24.41 -2.10 10.32
CA GLU A 839 -22.97 -1.97 10.54
C GLU A 839 -22.64 -1.12 11.77
N MET A 840 -23.43 -0.06 12.00
CA MET A 840 -23.29 0.81 13.17
C MET A 840 -23.47 0.10 14.53
N CYS A 841 -23.94 -1.14 14.53
CA CYS A 841 -24.10 -2.00 15.72
C CYS A 841 -23.13 -3.19 15.74
N PHE A 842 -22.41 -3.50 14.66
CA PHE A 842 -21.68 -4.77 14.52
C PHE A 842 -20.42 -4.86 15.39
N ALA A 843 -19.77 -3.74 15.71
CA ALA A 843 -18.45 -3.73 16.36
C ALA A 843 -18.48 -4.05 17.88
N ASP A 844 -19.66 -4.23 18.47
CA ASP A 844 -19.87 -4.53 19.89
C ASP A 844 -20.77 -5.78 20.05
N VAL A 845 -20.70 -6.41 21.22
CA VAL A 845 -21.48 -7.62 21.56
C VAL A 845 -22.78 -7.32 22.31
N ASP A 846 -22.96 -6.09 22.79
CA ASP A 846 -24.16 -5.60 23.48
C ASP A 846 -24.56 -4.23 22.91
N LEU A 847 -24.78 -4.15 21.60
CA LEU A 847 -25.21 -2.91 20.94
C LEU A 847 -26.23 -3.22 19.86
N ALA A 848 -27.39 -2.58 19.96
CA ALA A 848 -28.43 -2.62 18.96
C ALA A 848 -29.11 -1.24 18.83
N ALA A 849 -30.17 -1.15 18.03
CA ALA A 849 -30.88 0.11 17.81
C ALA A 849 -32.35 -0.13 17.42
N ASN A 850 -33.18 0.85 17.76
CA ASN A 850 -34.57 0.94 17.28
C ASN A 850 -34.66 2.07 16.26
N TYR A 851 -35.12 1.74 15.06
CA TYR A 851 -35.28 2.68 13.96
C TYR A 851 -36.74 2.81 13.51
N ASP A 852 -37.14 4.04 13.18
CA ASP A 852 -38.39 4.37 12.48
C ASP A 852 -38.04 5.25 11.27
N LEU A 853 -38.22 4.69 10.07
CA LEU A 853 -37.94 5.32 8.79
C LEU A 853 -39.17 6.05 8.21
N SER A 854 -40.35 5.93 8.82
CA SER A 854 -41.57 6.61 8.37
C SER A 854 -41.40 8.13 8.19
N PRO A 855 -40.61 8.83 9.03
CA PRO A 855 -40.32 10.25 8.84
C PRO A 855 -39.58 10.61 7.55
N LEU A 856 -38.96 9.63 6.86
CA LEU A 856 -38.34 9.82 5.53
C LEU A 856 -39.37 9.99 4.41
N GLN A 857 -40.65 9.69 4.67
CA GLN A 857 -41.77 9.83 3.74
C GLN A 857 -41.66 8.96 2.47
N GLU A 858 -40.94 7.84 2.54
CA GLU A 858 -40.90 6.82 1.48
C GLU A 858 -41.68 5.57 1.92
N THR A 859 -42.85 5.39 1.31
CA THR A 859 -43.76 4.29 1.64
C THR A 859 -43.29 2.93 1.14
N ASP A 860 -42.41 2.89 0.13
CA ASP A 860 -41.80 1.65 -0.35
C ASP A 860 -40.59 1.29 0.53
N SER A 861 -40.78 0.35 1.45
CA SER A 861 -39.74 -0.12 2.37
C SER A 861 -38.49 -0.63 1.66
N VAL A 862 -38.58 -1.19 0.44
CA VAL A 862 -37.39 -1.62 -0.30
C VAL A 862 -36.58 -0.40 -0.75
N LYS A 863 -37.24 0.65 -1.25
CA LYS A 863 -36.54 1.90 -1.60
C LYS A 863 -35.95 2.60 -0.39
N ALA A 864 -36.72 2.69 0.71
CA ALA A 864 -36.25 3.31 1.95
C ALA A 864 -34.98 2.63 2.49
N LEU A 865 -34.90 1.30 2.40
CA LEU A 865 -33.79 0.51 2.93
C LEU A 865 -32.59 0.39 1.99
N PHE A 866 -32.81 0.12 0.70
CA PHE A 866 -31.75 -0.31 -0.22
C PHE A 866 -31.24 0.77 -1.18
N ASN A 867 -31.73 2.01 -1.05
CA ASN A 867 -31.17 3.12 -1.82
C ASN A 867 -29.71 3.37 -1.43
N GLU A 868 -28.89 3.67 -2.44
CA GLU A 868 -27.49 4.10 -2.27
C GLU A 868 -27.39 5.60 -2.59
N ASN A 869 -28.37 6.39 -2.12
CA ASN A 869 -28.28 7.84 -2.19
C ASN A 869 -27.15 8.30 -1.28
N ILE A 870 -26.29 9.20 -1.80
CA ILE A 870 -25.26 9.82 -0.96
C ILE A 870 -25.93 10.53 0.22
N GLY A 871 -25.58 10.10 1.44
CA GLY A 871 -26.20 10.53 2.69
C GLY A 871 -25.39 10.11 3.91
N LEU A 872 -25.81 10.60 5.08
CA LEU A 872 -25.15 10.35 6.36
C LEU A 872 -26.18 9.85 7.39
N VAL A 873 -25.75 8.93 8.24
CA VAL A 873 -26.42 8.55 9.48
C VAL A 873 -25.54 9.00 10.65
N LEU A 874 -26.05 9.91 11.48
CA LEU A 874 -25.30 10.51 12.58
C LEU A 874 -26.00 10.28 13.91
N GLN A 875 -25.24 9.98 14.95
CA GLN A 875 -25.74 9.98 16.32
C GLN A 875 -25.32 11.27 17.02
N ALA A 876 -26.31 12.03 17.48
CA ALA A 876 -26.08 13.26 18.23
C ALA A 876 -25.57 12.95 19.65
N LYS A 877 -24.73 13.83 20.20
CA LYS A 877 -24.44 13.85 21.63
C LYS A 877 -25.61 14.42 22.43
N ASP A 878 -26.12 15.55 21.98
CA ASP A 878 -27.29 16.25 22.52
C ASP A 878 -28.23 16.62 21.38
N ASN A 879 -29.48 16.17 21.47
CA ASN A 879 -30.46 16.33 20.40
C ASN A 879 -30.77 17.81 20.13
N ASN A 880 -30.94 18.62 21.17
CA ASN A 880 -31.35 20.00 21.00
C ASN A 880 -30.26 20.84 20.34
N ALA A 881 -29.01 20.67 20.78
CA ALA A 881 -27.85 21.35 20.19
C ALA A 881 -27.65 20.95 18.73
N PHE A 882 -27.76 19.66 18.43
CA PHE A 882 -27.66 19.13 17.07
C PHE A 882 -28.77 19.66 16.16
N GLU A 883 -30.03 19.50 16.55
CA GLU A 883 -31.20 19.94 15.78
C GLU A 883 -31.19 21.46 15.55
N SER A 884 -30.82 22.24 16.58
CA SER A 884 -30.72 23.70 16.46
C SER A 884 -29.65 24.13 15.45
N ALA A 885 -28.49 23.47 15.45
CA ALA A 885 -27.41 23.74 14.51
C ALA A 885 -27.80 23.39 13.06
N MET A 886 -28.43 22.22 12.86
CA MET A 886 -28.93 21.79 11.55
C MET A 886 -29.99 22.75 11.02
N GLN A 887 -30.97 23.11 11.86
CA GLN A 887 -32.03 24.05 11.49
C GLN A 887 -31.46 25.44 11.15
N ALA A 888 -30.51 25.95 11.93
CA ALA A 888 -29.87 27.24 11.68
C ALA A 888 -29.09 27.26 10.36
N ALA A 889 -28.52 26.13 9.96
CA ALA A 889 -27.82 25.97 8.69
C ALA A 889 -28.76 25.67 7.49
N GLY A 890 -30.06 25.44 7.74
CA GLY A 890 -30.99 25.00 6.69
C GLY A 890 -30.74 23.57 6.21
N VAL A 891 -30.10 22.75 7.04
CA VAL A 891 -29.80 21.33 6.77
C VAL A 891 -30.93 20.49 7.36
N GLU A 892 -31.47 19.59 6.55
CA GLU A 892 -32.53 18.69 6.97
C GLU A 892 -31.92 17.44 7.59
N ALA A 893 -32.11 17.29 8.90
CA ALA A 893 -31.73 16.10 9.65
C ALA A 893 -32.99 15.42 10.19
N VAL A 894 -33.29 14.22 9.68
CA VAL A 894 -34.49 13.48 10.04
C VAL A 894 -34.16 12.52 11.18
N LYS A 895 -34.81 12.66 12.33
CA LYS A 895 -34.64 11.71 13.44
C LYS A 895 -35.23 10.36 13.03
N ILE A 896 -34.40 9.32 13.06
CA ILE A 896 -34.75 7.97 12.61
C ILE A 896 -34.56 6.89 13.67
N GLY A 897 -33.96 7.16 14.84
CA GLY A 897 -33.82 6.11 15.85
C GLY A 897 -33.05 6.47 17.11
N GLU A 898 -32.73 5.45 17.87
CA GLU A 898 -31.91 5.49 19.09
C GLU A 898 -31.16 4.17 19.30
N ALA A 899 -29.98 4.26 19.93
CA ALA A 899 -29.18 3.08 20.29
C ALA A 899 -29.68 2.46 21.60
N ILE A 900 -29.60 1.14 21.71
CA ILE A 900 -30.01 0.38 22.90
C ILE A 900 -28.98 -0.72 23.23
N SER A 901 -28.97 -1.20 24.46
CA SER A 901 -28.34 -2.48 24.81
C SER A 901 -29.18 -3.64 24.28
N GLY A 902 -28.52 -4.73 23.92
CA GLY A 902 -29.15 -5.93 23.37
C GLY A 902 -28.53 -6.37 22.05
N ASN A 903 -29.22 -7.31 21.40
CA ASN A 903 -28.77 -8.01 20.21
C ASN A 903 -29.79 -7.93 19.05
N GLU A 904 -30.84 -7.14 19.20
CA GLU A 904 -31.95 -7.06 18.26
C GLU A 904 -32.12 -5.64 17.71
N ILE A 905 -31.97 -5.49 16.40
CA ILE A 905 -32.26 -4.24 15.69
C ILE A 905 -33.69 -4.31 15.17
N THR A 906 -34.49 -3.28 15.49
CA THR A 906 -35.85 -3.13 14.94
C THR A 906 -35.89 -1.98 13.95
N ILE A 907 -36.57 -2.18 12.81
CA ILE A 907 -36.74 -1.15 11.78
C ILE A 907 -38.21 -1.11 11.37
N ALA A 908 -38.88 -0.02 11.69
CA ALA A 908 -40.24 0.26 11.23
C ALA A 908 -40.21 1.19 10.01
N ASN A 909 -41.14 0.97 9.07
CA ASN A 909 -41.46 1.92 8.01
C ASN A 909 -42.96 1.87 7.73
N HIS A 910 -43.69 2.89 8.19
CA HIS A 910 -45.14 2.97 8.17
C HIS A 910 -45.81 1.73 8.80
N ALA A 911 -46.36 0.83 7.99
CA ALA A 911 -47.04 -0.40 8.45
C ALA A 911 -46.11 -1.62 8.49
N ASP A 912 -44.94 -1.54 7.84
CA ASP A 912 -43.97 -2.62 7.83
C ASP A 912 -43.05 -2.53 9.06
N SER A 913 -42.65 -3.68 9.59
CA SER A 913 -41.69 -3.80 10.69
C SER A 913 -40.79 -5.00 10.46
N PHE A 914 -39.49 -4.79 10.59
CA PHE A 914 -38.45 -5.80 10.43
C PHE A 914 -37.60 -5.89 11.69
N THR A 915 -37.10 -7.09 11.96
CA THR A 915 -36.26 -7.38 13.12
C THR A 915 -35.06 -8.18 12.64
N PHE A 916 -33.85 -7.75 13.01
CA PHE A 916 -32.59 -8.40 12.66
C PHE A 916 -31.78 -8.69 13.91
N GLN A 917 -31.27 -9.92 14.03
CA GLN A 917 -30.34 -10.28 15.10
C GLN A 917 -28.93 -9.81 14.73
N VAL A 918 -28.33 -8.97 15.57
CA VAL A 918 -27.00 -8.36 15.33
C VAL A 918 -25.95 -9.44 15.07
N GLU A 919 -25.92 -10.49 15.88
CA GLU A 919 -24.94 -11.57 15.76
C GLU A 919 -25.09 -12.35 14.44
N GLU A 920 -26.32 -12.67 14.05
CA GLU A 920 -26.60 -13.41 12.81
C GLU A 920 -26.29 -12.57 11.58
N SER A 921 -26.77 -11.32 11.52
CA SER A 921 -26.48 -10.40 10.42
C SER A 921 -24.99 -10.13 10.28
N ARG A 922 -24.28 -9.95 11.40
CA ARG A 922 -22.83 -9.78 11.42
C ARG A 922 -22.09 -11.02 10.91
N ASP A 923 -22.52 -12.22 11.28
CA ASP A 923 -21.94 -13.47 10.79
C ASP A 923 -22.17 -13.66 9.28
N ILE A 924 -23.37 -13.35 8.80
CA ILE A 924 -23.67 -13.36 7.36
C ILE A 924 -22.78 -12.36 6.60
N TRP A 925 -22.63 -11.15 7.15
CA TRP A 925 -21.73 -10.11 6.61
C TRP A 925 -20.26 -10.54 6.61
N PHE A 926 -19.81 -11.26 7.65
CA PHE A 926 -18.42 -11.74 7.74
C PHE A 926 -18.14 -12.95 6.85
N LYS A 927 -19.16 -13.73 6.49
CA LYS A 927 -19.03 -15.01 5.78
C LYS A 927 -18.18 -14.93 4.51
N THR A 928 -18.37 -13.91 3.67
CA THR A 928 -17.57 -13.76 2.44
C THR A 928 -16.08 -13.54 2.75
N SER A 929 -15.76 -12.76 3.78
CA SER A 929 -14.38 -12.58 4.26
C SER A 929 -13.76 -13.90 4.71
N PHE A 930 -14.52 -14.69 5.47
CA PHE A 930 -14.08 -16.02 5.92
C PHE A 930 -13.72 -16.93 4.74
N LEU A 931 -14.58 -17.01 3.72
CA LEU A 931 -14.36 -17.86 2.54
C LEU A 931 -13.14 -17.43 1.72
N LEU A 932 -12.87 -16.13 1.63
CA LEU A 932 -11.67 -15.60 0.97
C LEU A 932 -10.41 -15.86 1.82
N ASP A 933 -10.48 -15.66 3.13
CA ASP A 933 -9.34 -15.89 4.02
C ASP A 933 -8.94 -17.38 4.08
N GLN A 934 -9.88 -18.31 3.85
CA GLN A 934 -9.55 -19.74 3.68
C GLN A 934 -8.58 -20.01 2.52
N LYS A 935 -8.48 -19.10 1.54
CA LYS A 935 -7.54 -19.20 0.41
C LYS A 935 -6.19 -18.58 0.72
N GLN A 936 -6.09 -17.77 1.78
CA GLN A 936 -4.86 -17.06 2.17
C GLN A 936 -4.20 -17.67 3.40
N SER A 937 -5.00 -18.20 4.31
CA SER A 937 -4.56 -18.78 5.56
C SER A 937 -4.51 -20.30 5.48
N LYS A 938 -3.60 -20.91 6.26
CA LYS A 938 -3.45 -22.37 6.36
C LYS A 938 -3.94 -22.89 7.72
N ASN A 939 -3.95 -24.22 7.85
CA ASN A 939 -4.21 -24.93 9.12
C ASN A 939 -5.57 -24.62 9.78
N GLY A 940 -6.60 -24.31 8.99
CA GLY A 940 -7.96 -24.08 9.50
C GLY A 940 -8.16 -22.73 10.23
N THR A 941 -7.14 -21.88 10.30
CA THR A 941 -7.16 -20.64 11.08
C THR A 941 -8.23 -19.63 10.63
N ALA A 942 -8.57 -19.56 9.33
CA ALA A 942 -9.68 -18.74 8.85
C ALA A 942 -11.04 -19.13 9.48
N GLU A 943 -11.28 -20.43 9.68
CA GLU A 943 -12.49 -20.92 10.34
C GLU A 943 -12.48 -20.63 11.83
N GLU A 944 -11.32 -20.78 12.50
CA GLU A 944 -11.16 -20.38 13.90
C GLU A 944 -11.45 -18.88 14.08
N ARG A 945 -10.93 -18.03 13.21
CA ARG A 945 -11.20 -16.58 13.24
C ARG A 945 -12.66 -16.26 13.07
N TYR A 946 -13.33 -16.88 12.09
CA TYR A 946 -14.77 -16.72 11.91
C TYR A 946 -15.58 -17.14 13.14
N LYS A 947 -15.16 -18.19 13.85
CA LYS A 947 -15.85 -18.67 15.08
C LYS A 947 -15.53 -17.82 16.31
N ASN A 948 -14.32 -17.27 16.41
CA ASN A 948 -13.81 -16.70 17.65
C ASN A 948 -13.88 -15.19 17.74
N TYR A 949 -13.85 -14.43 16.63
CA TYR A 949 -13.74 -12.96 16.67
C TYR A 949 -14.79 -12.33 17.61
N LYS A 950 -16.03 -12.83 17.57
CA LYS A 950 -17.17 -12.37 18.37
C LYS A 950 -17.08 -12.67 19.87
N ASN A 951 -16.22 -13.62 20.25
CA ASN A 951 -16.00 -14.06 21.63
C ASN A 951 -14.77 -13.43 22.28
N GLN A 952 -14.05 -12.58 21.55
CA GLN A 952 -12.78 -11.99 21.96
C GLN A 952 -12.85 -10.45 22.00
N PRO A 953 -13.87 -9.83 22.64
CA PRO A 953 -13.92 -8.39 22.73
C PRO A 953 -12.73 -7.85 23.54
N LEU A 954 -12.10 -6.79 23.04
CA LEU A 954 -11.01 -6.13 23.73
C LEU A 954 -11.44 -5.63 25.11
N ARG A 955 -10.66 -6.00 26.12
CA ARG A 955 -10.82 -5.56 27.52
C ARG A 955 -9.47 -5.13 28.07
N PHE A 956 -9.48 -4.05 28.84
CA PHE A 956 -8.26 -3.44 29.38
C PHE A 956 -8.36 -3.22 30.88
N GLU A 957 -7.24 -3.44 31.57
CA GLU A 957 -7.02 -3.18 32.98
C GLU A 957 -5.73 -2.38 33.09
N PHE A 958 -5.84 -1.08 33.37
CA PHE A 958 -4.69 -0.19 33.50
C PHE A 958 -4.13 -0.21 34.93
N PRO A 959 -2.83 0.14 35.12
CA PRO A 959 -2.29 0.29 36.46
C PRO A 959 -3.06 1.33 37.28
N ALA A 960 -3.30 1.07 38.56
CA ALA A 960 -4.06 1.97 39.43
C ALA A 960 -3.40 3.37 39.59
N HIS A 961 -2.07 3.46 39.45
CA HIS A 961 -1.31 4.70 39.51
C HIS A 961 -1.22 5.45 38.17
N PHE A 962 -1.72 4.86 37.08
CA PHE A 962 -1.57 5.45 35.75
C PHE A 962 -2.46 6.69 35.56
N THR A 963 -1.82 7.83 35.31
CA THR A 963 -2.48 9.14 35.19
C THR A 963 -2.70 9.60 33.75
N GLY A 964 -2.15 8.88 32.75
CA GLY A 964 -2.20 9.29 31.34
C GLY A 964 -1.26 10.44 30.97
N LYS A 965 -0.42 10.92 31.88
CA LYS A 965 0.48 12.07 31.64
C LYS A 965 1.86 11.65 31.15
N LYS A 966 2.47 12.47 30.29
CA LYS A 966 3.88 12.33 29.89
C LYS A 966 4.80 12.44 31.11
N PRO A 967 5.94 11.73 31.14
CA PRO A 967 6.90 11.86 32.23
C PRO A 967 7.51 13.27 32.28
N THR A 968 7.79 13.76 33.48
CA THR A 968 8.48 15.05 33.66
C THR A 968 9.99 14.84 33.57
N ILE A 969 10.63 15.46 32.57
CA ILE A 969 12.08 15.35 32.35
C ILE A 969 12.79 16.59 32.90
N ASP A 970 13.74 16.37 33.82
CA ASP A 970 14.59 17.44 34.38
C ASP A 970 15.71 17.80 33.39
N SER A 971 15.48 18.85 32.60
CA SER A 971 16.44 19.36 31.61
C SER A 971 17.79 19.82 32.18
N SER A 972 17.93 19.97 33.51
CA SER A 972 19.21 20.31 34.15
C SER A 972 20.15 19.12 34.30
N LYS A 973 19.65 17.89 34.15
CA LYS A 973 20.43 16.66 34.24
C LYS A 973 20.72 16.09 32.85
N PRO A 974 21.88 15.44 32.66
CA PRO A 974 22.15 14.74 31.42
C PRO A 974 21.19 13.56 31.25
N ARG A 975 20.72 13.36 30.02
CA ARG A 975 19.88 12.23 29.64
C ARG A 975 20.77 10.99 29.44
N PRO A 976 20.38 9.80 29.92
CA PRO A 976 21.06 8.56 29.56
C PRO A 976 21.03 8.36 28.04
N LYS A 977 22.04 7.68 27.50
CA LYS A 977 22.16 7.46 26.05
C LYS A 977 21.54 6.12 25.67
N ALA A 978 20.70 6.17 24.65
CA ALA A 978 20.14 5.00 24.01
C ALA A 978 20.54 4.95 22.53
N ALA A 979 20.45 3.77 21.91
CA ALA A 979 20.65 3.61 20.48
C ALA A 979 19.57 2.74 19.85
N ILE A 980 19.14 3.13 18.66
CA ILE A 980 18.29 2.32 17.80
C ILE A 980 19.19 1.53 16.85
N LEU A 981 19.13 0.21 16.95
CA LEU A 981 19.79 -0.69 16.02
C LEU A 981 18.83 -1.02 14.88
N ARG A 982 19.26 -0.76 13.65
CA ARG A 982 18.52 -1.09 12.43
C ARG A 982 19.43 -1.65 11.33
N GLU A 983 18.86 -2.43 10.45
CA GLU A 983 19.50 -2.96 9.23
C GLU A 983 18.71 -2.49 8.00
N LYS A 984 19.25 -2.71 6.80
CA LYS A 984 18.48 -2.56 5.56
C LYS A 984 17.18 -3.38 5.63
N GLY A 985 16.08 -2.79 5.19
CA GLY A 985 14.73 -3.39 5.30
C GLY A 985 14.02 -3.19 6.65
N SER A 986 14.71 -2.72 7.70
CA SER A 986 14.05 -2.25 8.92
C SER A 986 13.15 -1.03 8.61
N ASN A 987 12.04 -0.90 9.34
CA ASN A 987 11.05 0.14 9.07
C ASN A 987 10.36 0.76 10.31
N SER A 988 10.76 0.36 11.52
CA SER A 988 10.13 0.80 12.79
C SER A 988 11.06 1.64 13.67
N GLU A 989 12.04 2.33 13.07
CA GLU A 989 13.07 3.06 13.80
C GLU A 989 12.59 4.37 14.44
N ARG A 990 11.62 5.05 13.82
CA ARG A 990 11.22 6.41 14.25
C ARG A 990 10.34 6.36 15.49
N GLU A 991 9.39 5.44 15.55
CA GLU A 991 8.46 5.27 16.66
C GLU A 991 9.17 4.72 17.91
N MET A 992 10.11 3.79 17.74
CA MET A 992 10.95 3.30 18.85
C MET A 992 11.83 4.42 19.41
N ALA A 993 12.51 5.16 18.53
CA ALA A 993 13.32 6.31 18.94
C ALA A 993 12.46 7.35 19.67
N ASN A 994 11.23 7.59 19.19
CA ASN A 994 10.33 8.55 19.81
C ASN A 994 9.89 8.10 21.21
N ALA A 995 9.53 6.82 21.41
CA ALA A 995 9.16 6.30 22.72
C ALA A 995 10.31 6.43 23.73
N MET A 996 11.55 6.09 23.34
CA MET A 996 12.74 6.29 24.18
C MET A 996 13.02 7.78 24.43
N TYR A 997 12.88 8.63 23.42
CA TYR A 997 13.06 10.07 23.57
C TYR A 997 12.01 10.69 24.51
N LEU A 998 10.74 10.28 24.41
CA LEU A 998 9.69 10.73 25.34
C LEU A 998 9.95 10.26 26.77
N ALA A 999 10.51 9.07 26.95
CA ALA A 999 10.87 8.55 28.27
C ALA A 999 12.05 9.28 28.93
N GLY A 1000 12.87 10.00 28.14
CA GLY A 1000 13.97 10.84 28.65
C GLY A 1000 15.37 10.43 28.21
N PHE A 1001 15.54 9.66 27.13
CA PHE A 1001 16.85 9.27 26.59
C PHE A 1001 17.37 10.19 25.47
N ASP A 1002 18.67 10.37 25.38
CA ASP A 1002 19.30 10.83 24.13
C ASP A 1002 19.52 9.64 23.21
N VAL A 1003 18.77 9.57 22.13
CA VAL A 1003 18.70 8.38 21.27
C VAL A 1003 19.56 8.58 20.02
N LYS A 1004 20.44 7.63 19.72
CA LYS A 1004 21.32 7.62 18.54
C LYS A 1004 20.80 6.65 17.46
N ASP A 1005 20.81 7.04 16.19
CA ASP A 1005 20.53 6.16 15.05
C ASP A 1005 21.77 5.34 14.70
N VAL A 1006 21.72 4.01 14.85
CA VAL A 1006 22.86 3.12 14.58
C VAL A 1006 22.44 2.10 13.53
N HIS A 1007 22.92 2.29 12.31
CA HIS A 1007 22.72 1.32 11.24
C HIS A 1007 23.78 0.22 11.35
N MET A 1008 23.48 -1.00 10.89
CA MET A 1008 24.44 -2.10 10.94
C MET A 1008 25.76 -1.81 10.23
N THR A 1009 25.75 -1.00 9.16
CA THR A 1009 26.99 -0.56 8.49
C THR A 1009 27.91 0.24 9.42
N ASP A 1010 27.36 0.91 10.43
CA ASP A 1010 28.14 1.66 11.43
C ASP A 1010 28.90 0.72 12.37
N LEU A 1011 28.27 -0.38 12.80
CA LEU A 1011 28.91 -1.41 13.64
C LEU A 1011 29.92 -2.25 12.84
N ILE A 1012 29.56 -2.63 11.62
CA ILE A 1012 30.40 -3.43 10.70
C ILE A 1012 31.70 -2.68 10.35
N SER A 1013 31.60 -1.37 10.12
CA SER A 1013 32.78 -0.53 9.81
C SER A 1013 33.56 -0.13 11.06
N GLY A 1014 32.90 -0.09 12.23
CA GLY A 1014 33.45 0.39 13.50
C GLY A 1014 33.30 1.90 13.70
N ARG A 1015 32.36 2.56 13.02
CA ARG A 1015 31.97 3.95 13.28
C ARG A 1015 31.27 4.12 14.63
N GLU A 1016 30.64 3.05 15.12
CA GLU A 1016 30.02 2.96 16.44
C GLU A 1016 30.45 1.64 17.11
N THR A 1017 30.64 1.67 18.44
CA THR A 1017 31.09 0.53 19.26
C THR A 1017 30.16 0.23 20.43
N LEU A 1018 29.13 1.06 20.64
CA LEU A 1018 28.13 0.99 21.72
C LEU A 1018 28.70 1.22 23.14
N GLU A 1019 29.98 1.60 23.26
CA GLU A 1019 30.66 1.80 24.55
C GLU A 1019 30.03 2.91 25.40
N ASP A 1020 29.45 3.93 24.77
CA ASP A 1020 28.80 5.05 25.47
C ASP A 1020 27.27 4.92 25.59
N ILE A 1021 26.69 3.82 25.13
CA ILE A 1021 25.24 3.58 25.10
C ILE A 1021 24.83 2.73 26.31
N GLN A 1022 23.76 3.07 27.03
CA GLN A 1022 23.24 2.26 28.13
C GLN A 1022 22.00 1.42 27.76
N PHE A 1023 21.27 1.81 26.72
CA PHE A 1023 20.06 1.11 26.29
C PHE A 1023 20.03 0.94 24.76
N ILE A 1024 19.89 -0.29 24.27
CA ILE A 1024 19.70 -0.53 22.83
C ILE A 1024 18.28 -1.03 22.53
N GLY A 1025 17.69 -0.52 21.45
CA GLY A 1025 16.45 -1.03 20.87
C GLY A 1025 16.71 -1.59 19.47
N ALA A 1026 16.53 -2.90 19.28
CA ALA A 1026 16.51 -3.50 17.94
C ALA A 1026 15.07 -3.42 17.39
N VAL A 1027 14.93 -2.80 16.22
CA VAL A 1027 13.62 -2.39 15.67
C VAL A 1027 12.92 -3.50 14.91
N GLY A 1028 11.61 -3.33 14.72
CA GLY A 1028 10.83 -4.13 13.78
C GLY A 1028 11.05 -3.77 12.31
N GLY A 1029 10.53 -4.62 11.43
CA GLY A 1029 10.59 -4.47 9.98
C GLY A 1029 10.84 -5.81 9.28
N PHE A 1030 11.38 -5.75 8.08
CA PHE A 1030 11.65 -6.91 7.22
C PHE A 1030 13.11 -6.87 6.78
N SER A 1031 14.04 -6.99 7.73
CA SER A 1031 15.46 -6.98 7.39
C SER A 1031 15.77 -8.06 6.34
N ASN A 1032 16.44 -7.67 5.25
CA ASN A 1032 16.67 -8.56 4.09
C ASN A 1032 15.39 -9.19 3.49
N SER A 1033 14.23 -8.53 3.60
CA SER A 1033 12.91 -9.10 3.21
C SER A 1033 12.53 -10.40 3.93
N ASP A 1034 13.15 -10.70 5.07
CA ASP A 1034 13.06 -11.98 5.81
C ASP A 1034 13.45 -13.22 4.98
N VAL A 1035 14.17 -13.01 3.87
CA VAL A 1035 14.71 -14.08 3.03
C VAL A 1035 15.69 -14.94 3.83
N LEU A 1036 15.53 -16.28 3.72
CA LEU A 1036 16.26 -17.30 4.49
C LEU A 1036 15.86 -17.41 5.98
N GLY A 1037 14.77 -16.73 6.36
CA GLY A 1037 14.22 -16.69 7.71
C GLY A 1037 14.37 -15.30 8.34
N SER A 1038 13.36 -14.85 9.07
CA SER A 1038 13.33 -13.48 9.60
C SER A 1038 14.53 -13.14 10.47
N ALA A 1039 15.07 -11.94 10.26
CA ALA A 1039 16.25 -11.41 10.94
C ALA A 1039 17.53 -12.27 10.81
N LYS A 1040 17.54 -13.35 10.02
CA LYS A 1040 18.69 -14.25 9.93
C LYS A 1040 19.86 -13.60 9.19
N GLY A 1041 19.59 -12.85 8.13
CA GLY A 1041 20.62 -12.02 7.47
C GLY A 1041 21.23 -10.98 8.41
N TRP A 1042 20.39 -10.35 9.24
CA TRP A 1042 20.83 -9.39 10.26
C TRP A 1042 21.66 -10.06 11.36
N ALA A 1043 21.25 -11.23 11.86
CA ALA A 1043 22.03 -12.02 12.80
C ALA A 1043 23.39 -12.43 12.21
N GLY A 1044 23.42 -12.81 10.92
CA GLY A 1044 24.65 -13.12 10.20
C GLY A 1044 25.66 -11.96 10.18
N ALA A 1045 25.18 -10.71 10.05
CA ALA A 1045 26.03 -9.54 10.12
C ALA A 1045 26.70 -9.36 11.49
N PHE A 1046 26.07 -9.78 12.58
CA PHE A 1046 26.71 -9.81 13.90
C PHE A 1046 27.63 -11.03 14.08
N LEU A 1047 27.20 -12.22 13.68
CA LEU A 1047 27.94 -13.46 13.95
C LEU A 1047 29.29 -13.53 13.19
N TYR A 1048 29.32 -13.01 11.96
CA TYR A 1048 30.45 -13.19 11.04
C TYR A 1048 31.26 -11.91 10.78
N ASN A 1049 30.89 -10.77 11.36
CA ASN A 1049 31.73 -9.58 11.36
C ASN A 1049 32.33 -9.32 12.75
N GLU A 1050 33.66 -9.38 12.86
CA GLU A 1050 34.37 -9.28 14.14
C GLU A 1050 34.06 -8.00 14.92
N LYS A 1051 33.94 -6.85 14.23
CA LYS A 1051 33.70 -5.55 14.88
C LYS A 1051 32.28 -5.46 15.43
N ALA A 1052 31.28 -5.82 14.62
CA ALA A 1052 29.89 -5.83 15.03
C ALA A 1052 29.64 -6.81 16.18
N LYS A 1053 30.20 -8.03 16.09
CA LYS A 1053 30.16 -9.04 17.15
C LYS A 1053 30.68 -8.48 18.46
N LYS A 1054 31.89 -7.93 18.44
CA LYS A 1054 32.58 -7.42 19.62
C LYS A 1054 31.84 -6.25 20.26
N ALA A 1055 31.28 -5.35 19.46
CA ALA A 1055 30.46 -4.24 19.97
C ALA A 1055 29.24 -4.76 20.76
N LEU A 1056 28.54 -5.76 20.23
CA LEU A 1056 27.38 -6.36 20.89
C LEU A 1056 27.76 -7.16 22.15
N GLU A 1057 28.80 -8.00 22.07
CA GLU A 1057 29.30 -8.77 23.21
C GLU A 1057 29.74 -7.85 24.36
N ASN A 1058 30.50 -6.79 24.06
CA ASN A 1058 30.91 -5.80 25.04
C ASN A 1058 29.71 -5.08 25.67
N PHE A 1059 28.67 -4.78 24.89
CA PHE A 1059 27.46 -4.17 25.40
C PHE A 1059 26.74 -5.08 26.41
N TYR A 1060 26.53 -6.36 26.08
CA TYR A 1060 25.82 -7.33 26.93
C TYR A 1060 26.64 -7.75 28.17
N ALA A 1061 27.97 -7.71 28.09
CA ALA A 1061 28.86 -8.01 29.21
C ALA A 1061 28.78 -6.97 30.33
N ARG A 1062 28.33 -5.74 30.04
CA ARG A 1062 28.24 -4.68 31.04
C ARG A 1062 27.01 -4.86 31.95
N PRO A 1063 27.13 -4.61 33.26
CA PRO A 1063 26.03 -4.75 34.20
C PRO A 1063 25.07 -3.55 34.21
N ASP A 1064 25.43 -2.42 33.60
CA ASP A 1064 24.67 -1.17 33.56
C ASP A 1064 23.87 -0.99 32.26
N THR A 1065 23.71 -2.05 31.47
CA THR A 1065 23.03 -2.01 30.17
C THR A 1065 21.68 -2.72 30.15
N LEU A 1066 20.78 -2.23 29.30
CA LEU A 1066 19.47 -2.80 28.98
C LEU A 1066 19.33 -3.03 27.47
N SER A 1067 18.46 -3.95 27.05
CA SER A 1067 18.07 -4.06 25.65
C SER A 1067 16.61 -4.45 25.46
N VAL A 1068 16.03 -4.01 24.34
CA VAL A 1068 14.71 -4.44 23.88
C VAL A 1068 14.75 -4.82 22.40
N GLY A 1069 14.27 -6.01 22.06
CA GLY A 1069 14.06 -6.44 20.68
C GLY A 1069 12.57 -6.51 20.38
N ILE A 1070 12.09 -5.70 19.43
CA ILE A 1070 10.67 -5.67 19.06
C ILE A 1070 10.46 -6.24 17.65
N CYS A 1071 9.55 -7.21 17.51
CA CYS A 1071 9.22 -7.88 16.25
C CYS A 1071 10.47 -8.45 15.54
N ASN A 1072 10.98 -7.81 14.48
CA ASN A 1072 12.24 -8.22 13.82
C ASN A 1072 13.45 -8.14 14.75
N GLY A 1073 13.46 -7.20 15.71
CA GLY A 1073 14.46 -7.18 16.78
C GLY A 1073 14.30 -8.32 17.80
N CYS A 1074 13.07 -8.80 18.04
CA CYS A 1074 12.82 -10.00 18.85
C CYS A 1074 13.40 -11.23 18.14
N GLN A 1075 13.09 -11.38 16.85
CA GLN A 1075 13.64 -12.44 16.00
C GLN A 1075 15.18 -12.41 16.01
N LEU A 1076 15.79 -11.23 15.86
CA LEU A 1076 17.24 -11.05 15.94
C LEU A 1076 17.84 -11.57 17.26
N PHE A 1077 17.31 -11.13 18.41
CA PHE A 1077 17.88 -11.50 19.71
C PHE A 1077 17.64 -12.97 20.08
N MET A 1078 16.54 -13.56 19.62
CA MET A 1078 16.30 -15.00 19.72
C MET A 1078 17.24 -15.78 18.80
N GLU A 1079 17.51 -15.28 17.60
CA GLU A 1079 18.43 -15.93 16.65
C GLU A 1079 19.89 -15.87 17.12
N LEU A 1080 20.30 -14.75 17.73
CA LEU A 1080 21.61 -14.56 18.38
C LEU A 1080 21.73 -15.23 19.76
N GLU A 1081 20.68 -15.90 20.24
CA GLU A 1081 20.68 -16.68 21.48
C GLU A 1081 20.95 -15.84 22.74
N LEU A 1082 20.53 -14.56 22.73
CA LEU A 1082 20.87 -13.60 23.78
C LEU A 1082 19.93 -13.61 25.00
N ILE A 1083 18.77 -14.27 24.91
CA ILE A 1083 17.71 -14.20 25.93
C ILE A 1083 17.79 -15.35 26.94
N ASN A 1084 18.09 -16.57 26.49
CA ASN A 1084 18.28 -17.73 27.35
C ASN A 1084 19.61 -18.43 27.05
N PRO A 1085 20.77 -17.75 27.18
CA PRO A 1085 22.08 -18.28 26.78
C PRO A 1085 22.52 -19.52 27.59
N GLU A 1086 21.85 -19.83 28.69
CA GLU A 1086 22.10 -21.01 29.52
C GLU A 1086 21.39 -22.28 29.01
N HIS A 1087 20.45 -22.16 28.06
CA HIS A 1087 19.73 -23.29 27.49
C HIS A 1087 20.61 -24.08 26.52
N LYS A 1088 20.41 -25.41 26.47
CA LYS A 1088 21.14 -26.27 25.51
C LYS A 1088 20.54 -26.19 24.11
N VAL A 1089 19.22 -26.07 24.02
CA VAL A 1089 18.48 -25.86 22.79
C VAL A 1089 17.74 -24.54 22.94
N HIS A 1090 18.17 -23.53 22.19
CA HIS A 1090 17.61 -22.20 22.28
C HIS A 1090 16.23 -22.12 21.62
N GLY A 1091 15.37 -21.28 22.19
CA GLY A 1091 14.10 -20.93 21.55
C GLY A 1091 14.33 -20.19 20.25
N LYS A 1092 13.39 -20.30 19.31
CA LYS A 1092 13.44 -19.65 18.00
C LYS A 1092 12.10 -19.03 17.66
N MET A 1093 12.12 -18.09 16.72
CA MET A 1093 10.92 -17.54 16.12
C MET A 1093 10.63 -18.30 14.82
N LEU A 1094 9.40 -18.79 14.65
CA LEU A 1094 8.96 -19.52 13.46
C LEU A 1094 7.78 -18.81 12.77
N HIS A 1095 7.44 -19.26 11.56
CA HIS A 1095 6.21 -18.87 10.88
C HIS A 1095 4.99 -19.04 11.79
N ASN A 1096 4.07 -18.08 11.69
CA ASN A 1096 2.76 -18.16 12.31
C ASN A 1096 2.06 -19.44 11.88
N THR A 1097 1.23 -20.02 12.76
CA THR A 1097 0.41 -21.19 12.40
C THR A 1097 -0.48 -20.92 11.18
N SER A 1098 -0.92 -19.67 10.94
CA SER A 1098 -1.70 -19.31 9.74
C SER A 1098 -0.90 -19.31 8.43
N GLN A 1099 0.45 -19.37 8.48
CA GLN A 1099 1.35 -19.22 7.32
C GLN A 1099 1.11 -17.91 6.53
N LYS A 1100 0.59 -16.89 7.22
CA LYS A 1100 0.21 -15.59 6.69
C LYS A 1100 0.73 -14.50 7.63
N HIS A 1101 1.05 -13.32 7.09
CA HIS A 1101 1.24 -12.13 7.92
C HIS A 1101 -0.03 -11.81 8.69
N GLU A 1102 0.10 -11.54 9.97
CA GLU A 1102 -1.00 -11.19 10.87
C GLU A 1102 -0.80 -9.78 11.40
N SER A 1103 -1.78 -8.93 11.17
CA SER A 1103 -1.82 -7.55 11.64
C SER A 1103 -3.11 -7.30 12.39
N ASN A 1104 -3.03 -7.28 13.72
CA ASN A 1104 -4.16 -7.23 14.63
C ASN A 1104 -3.87 -6.25 15.79
N PHE A 1105 -4.90 -5.55 16.28
CA PHE A 1105 -4.83 -4.88 17.57
C PHE A 1105 -5.44 -5.81 18.62
N VAL A 1106 -4.62 -6.29 19.55
CA VAL A 1106 -4.99 -7.29 20.55
C VAL A 1106 -4.77 -6.72 21.94
N SER A 1107 -5.01 -7.53 22.97
CA SER A 1107 -4.61 -7.23 24.34
C SER A 1107 -3.70 -8.31 24.90
N VAL A 1108 -2.74 -7.89 25.73
CA VAL A 1108 -1.81 -8.78 26.42
C VAL A 1108 -1.94 -8.59 27.93
N LYS A 1109 -1.86 -9.69 28.66
CA LYS A 1109 -1.82 -9.71 30.12
C LYS A 1109 -0.37 -9.77 30.58
N VAL A 1110 0.08 -8.72 31.27
CA VAL A 1110 1.42 -8.66 31.86
C VAL A 1110 1.40 -9.44 33.17
N GLN A 1111 2.23 -10.47 33.26
CA GLN A 1111 2.30 -11.34 34.44
C GLN A 1111 3.17 -10.72 35.54
N GLU A 1112 3.15 -11.33 36.71
CA GLU A 1112 4.24 -11.12 37.68
C GLU A 1112 5.57 -11.53 37.03
N ASN A 1113 6.53 -10.61 37.03
CA ASN A 1113 7.76 -10.76 36.25
C ASN A 1113 8.94 -10.05 36.92
N ASN A 1114 10.15 -10.35 36.46
CA ASN A 1114 11.38 -9.69 36.87
C ASN A 1114 11.92 -8.68 35.83
N SER A 1115 11.16 -8.39 34.77
CA SER A 1115 11.59 -7.45 33.72
C SER A 1115 11.68 -6.04 34.30
N ILE A 1116 12.83 -5.40 34.11
CA ILE A 1116 13.01 -4.00 34.55
C ILE A 1116 12.02 -3.10 33.84
N MET A 1117 11.87 -3.26 32.51
CA MET A 1117 10.94 -2.46 31.73
C MET A 1117 9.49 -2.68 32.17
N LEU A 1118 9.05 -3.92 32.41
CA LEU A 1118 7.61 -4.22 32.57
C LEU A 1118 7.16 -4.50 34.01
N SER A 1119 8.05 -4.36 34.99
CA SER A 1119 7.77 -4.66 36.41
C SER A 1119 6.58 -3.87 36.98
N THR A 1120 6.47 -2.57 36.72
CA THR A 1120 5.37 -1.73 37.25
C THR A 1120 4.03 -1.97 36.55
N LEU A 1121 4.03 -2.72 35.45
CA LEU A 1121 2.85 -3.07 34.67
C LEU A 1121 2.32 -4.47 35.01
N ALA A 1122 2.91 -5.18 35.98
CA ALA A 1122 2.43 -6.49 36.42
C ALA A 1122 0.93 -6.46 36.81
N GLY A 1123 0.18 -7.48 36.37
CA GLY A 1123 -1.25 -7.60 36.63
C GLY A 1123 -2.15 -6.83 35.66
N THR A 1124 -1.60 -6.02 34.76
CA THR A 1124 -2.39 -5.25 33.78
C THR A 1124 -2.82 -6.09 32.57
N THR A 1125 -3.86 -5.63 31.89
CA THR A 1125 -4.24 -6.09 30.55
C THR A 1125 -4.29 -4.88 29.62
N LEU A 1126 -3.38 -4.80 28.65
CA LEU A 1126 -3.17 -3.60 27.83
C LEU A 1126 -3.34 -3.90 26.35
N GLY A 1127 -3.91 -2.96 25.60
CA GLY A 1127 -4.05 -3.04 24.15
C GLY A 1127 -2.73 -2.81 23.45
N VAL A 1128 -2.39 -3.60 22.44
CA VAL A 1128 -1.12 -3.52 21.73
C VAL A 1128 -1.24 -4.01 20.29
N TRP A 1129 -0.49 -3.39 19.39
CA TRP A 1129 -0.40 -3.81 18.00
C TRP A 1129 0.46 -5.06 17.82
N VAL A 1130 0.04 -5.93 16.91
CA VAL A 1130 0.82 -7.05 16.38
C VAL A 1130 0.86 -6.91 14.87
N SER A 1131 2.04 -7.05 14.25
CA SER A 1131 2.22 -7.08 12.80
C SER A 1131 3.43 -7.96 12.44
N ASN A 1132 3.20 -9.24 12.10
CA ASN A 1132 4.28 -10.19 11.73
C ASN A 1132 3.77 -11.42 10.97
N GLY A 1133 4.63 -12.04 10.15
CA GLY A 1133 4.41 -13.37 9.58
C GLY A 1133 5.17 -14.51 10.28
N GLU A 1134 6.17 -14.17 11.09
CA GLU A 1134 7.07 -15.10 11.78
C GLU A 1134 7.19 -14.77 13.28
N GLY A 1135 6.05 -14.64 13.96
CA GLY A 1135 6.00 -14.26 15.37
C GLY A 1135 5.81 -15.42 16.34
N LYS A 1136 5.87 -16.68 15.89
CA LYS A 1136 5.63 -17.82 16.76
C LYS A 1136 6.85 -18.10 17.64
N PHE A 1137 6.74 -17.85 18.94
CA PHE A 1137 7.72 -18.35 19.91
C PHE A 1137 7.65 -19.89 19.93
N ASN A 1138 8.75 -20.53 19.53
CA ASN A 1138 8.97 -21.97 19.63
C ASN A 1138 9.99 -22.23 20.74
N LEU A 1139 9.53 -22.77 21.87
CA LEU A 1139 10.22 -22.82 23.15
C LEU A 1139 10.38 -24.30 23.59
N PRO A 1140 11.53 -24.94 23.32
CA PRO A 1140 11.71 -26.39 23.51
C PRO A 1140 11.70 -26.90 24.96
N GLU A 1141 11.99 -26.04 25.93
CA GLU A 1141 12.00 -26.40 27.35
C GLU A 1141 10.59 -26.25 27.97
N ALA A 1142 10.42 -26.68 29.22
CA ALA A 1142 9.17 -26.47 29.95
C ALA A 1142 8.93 -24.98 30.26
N GLU A 1143 7.66 -24.59 30.40
CA GLU A 1143 7.25 -23.18 30.65
C GLU A 1143 8.00 -22.53 31.83
N ASP A 1144 8.22 -23.28 32.91
CA ASP A 1144 8.87 -22.81 34.13
C ASP A 1144 10.37 -22.52 33.97
N GLN A 1145 10.97 -22.87 32.83
CA GLN A 1145 12.33 -22.52 32.46
C GLN A 1145 12.41 -21.16 31.73
N TYR A 1146 11.28 -20.52 31.44
CA TYR A 1146 11.22 -19.24 30.72
C TYR A 1146 10.65 -18.12 31.61
N ASN A 1147 11.24 -16.92 31.54
CA ASN A 1147 10.69 -15.74 32.20
C ASN A 1147 9.67 -15.03 31.29
N ILE A 1148 8.53 -15.69 31.05
CA ILE A 1148 7.45 -15.14 30.24
C ILE A 1148 6.86 -13.91 30.94
N VAL A 1149 7.01 -12.74 30.32
CA VAL A 1149 6.60 -11.45 30.91
C VAL A 1149 5.14 -11.16 30.62
N ALA A 1150 4.67 -11.48 29.42
CA ALA A 1150 3.29 -11.27 29.02
C ALA A 1150 2.78 -12.36 28.07
N LYS A 1151 1.48 -12.65 28.17
CA LYS A 1151 0.76 -13.56 27.28
C LYS A 1151 -0.38 -12.82 26.59
N TYR A 1152 -0.83 -13.31 25.44
CA TYR A 1152 -2.07 -12.81 24.84
C TYR A 1152 -3.26 -13.06 25.79
N ALA A 1153 -4.19 -12.10 25.87
CA ALA A 1153 -5.28 -12.16 26.85
C ALA A 1153 -6.27 -13.32 26.57
N TYR A 1154 -6.46 -13.66 25.30
CA TYR A 1154 -7.16 -14.85 24.83
C TYR A 1154 -6.15 -15.84 24.26
N ALA A 1155 -6.43 -17.14 24.38
CA ALA A 1155 -5.53 -18.21 23.92
C ALA A 1155 -5.82 -18.63 22.47
N GLU A 1156 -7.02 -18.36 21.99
CA GLU A 1156 -7.50 -18.77 20.68
C GLU A 1156 -7.20 -17.73 19.59
N TYR A 1157 -6.99 -18.19 18.36
CA TYR A 1157 -6.86 -17.34 17.18
C TYR A 1157 -8.18 -16.58 16.89
N PRO A 1158 -8.15 -15.31 16.45
CA PRO A 1158 -6.99 -14.52 16.01
C PRO A 1158 -6.33 -13.66 17.09
N HIS A 1159 -6.92 -13.56 18.29
CA HIS A 1159 -6.34 -12.74 19.36
C HIS A 1159 -5.00 -13.28 19.87
N SER A 1160 -4.79 -14.60 19.82
CA SER A 1160 -3.46 -15.21 19.79
C SER A 1160 -3.06 -15.48 18.33
N PRO A 1161 -2.35 -14.57 17.66
CA PRO A 1161 -2.30 -14.53 16.20
C PRO A 1161 -1.32 -15.52 15.57
N ASN A 1162 -0.36 -16.02 16.34
CA ASN A 1162 0.82 -16.71 15.80
C ASN A 1162 0.95 -18.19 16.24
N GLY A 1163 0.17 -18.63 17.24
CA GLY A 1163 0.26 -19.97 17.81
C GLY A 1163 1.53 -20.21 18.63
N ALA A 1164 2.03 -19.18 19.30
CA ALA A 1164 3.20 -19.23 20.19
C ALA A 1164 3.02 -20.22 21.36
N ASP A 1165 4.11 -20.91 21.71
CA ASP A 1165 4.14 -21.79 22.87
C ASP A 1165 3.79 -21.02 24.15
N TYR A 1166 3.01 -21.67 25.01
CA TYR A 1166 2.48 -21.11 26.26
C TYR A 1166 1.66 -19.83 26.09
N ASN A 1167 1.22 -19.50 24.87
CA ASN A 1167 0.57 -18.24 24.51
C ASN A 1167 1.47 -17.00 24.73
N THR A 1168 2.78 -17.18 24.59
CA THR A 1168 3.80 -16.15 24.87
C THR A 1168 3.71 -14.97 23.91
N ALA A 1169 3.70 -13.76 24.46
CA ALA A 1169 3.80 -12.50 23.70
C ALA A 1169 5.11 -11.76 23.98
N MET A 1170 5.63 -11.87 25.21
CA MET A 1170 6.85 -11.19 25.68
C MET A 1170 7.66 -12.12 26.59
N LEU A 1171 8.98 -12.08 26.45
CA LEU A 1171 9.93 -12.92 27.19
C LEU A 1171 11.12 -12.04 27.61
N CYS A 1172 11.70 -12.28 28.79
CA CYS A 1172 12.94 -11.63 29.19
C CYS A 1172 14.01 -12.63 29.63
N ASP A 1173 15.25 -12.16 29.66
CA ASP A 1173 16.36 -12.92 30.22
C ASP A 1173 16.24 -13.07 31.75
N LYS A 1174 17.09 -13.94 32.32
CA LYS A 1174 17.09 -14.23 33.75
C LYS A 1174 17.40 -13.01 34.62
N THR A 1175 18.13 -12.02 34.10
CA THR A 1175 18.43 -10.78 34.84
C THR A 1175 17.30 -9.76 34.77
N GLY A 1176 16.36 -9.92 33.83
CA GLY A 1176 15.27 -8.97 33.57
C GLY A 1176 15.69 -7.72 32.78
N ARG A 1177 16.95 -7.65 32.32
CA ARG A 1177 17.52 -6.49 31.60
C ARG A 1177 17.29 -6.52 30.10
N HIS A 1178 17.08 -7.70 29.53
CA HIS A 1178 16.99 -7.91 28.10
C HIS A 1178 15.61 -8.47 27.77
N LEU A 1179 14.77 -7.63 27.16
CA LEU A 1179 13.39 -7.92 26.81
C LEU A 1179 13.27 -8.22 25.32
N VAL A 1180 12.47 -9.22 24.97
CA VAL A 1180 11.99 -9.42 23.60
C VAL A 1180 10.46 -9.46 23.56
N THR A 1181 9.90 -8.84 22.54
CA THR A 1181 8.44 -8.77 22.35
C THR A 1181 8.09 -8.82 20.87
N MET A 1182 7.10 -9.64 20.52
CA MET A 1182 6.52 -9.61 19.17
C MET A 1182 5.51 -8.48 18.98
N PRO A 1183 4.64 -8.16 19.96
CA PRO A 1183 3.85 -6.94 19.91
C PRO A 1183 4.68 -5.65 19.87
N HIS A 1184 4.14 -4.64 19.19
CA HIS A 1184 4.75 -3.31 19.04
C HIS A 1184 4.24 -2.32 20.11
N ILE A 1185 4.91 -2.30 21.27
CA ILE A 1185 4.60 -1.35 22.36
C ILE A 1185 4.94 0.10 21.98
N GLU A 1186 5.91 0.31 21.10
CA GLU A 1186 6.34 1.60 20.58
C GLU A 1186 5.34 2.20 19.59
N ARG A 1187 4.61 1.35 18.85
CA ARG A 1187 3.48 1.77 17.99
C ARG A 1187 2.19 1.99 18.78
N SER A 1188 2.24 1.77 20.09
CA SER A 1188 1.09 1.86 21.01
C SER A 1188 1.35 2.93 22.09
N THR A 1189 2.14 3.96 21.79
CA THR A 1189 2.60 4.98 22.75
C THR A 1189 1.54 6.01 23.12
N PHE A 1190 0.58 6.31 22.24
CA PHE A 1190 -0.39 7.39 22.41
C PHE A 1190 -1.83 6.86 22.43
N GLN A 1191 -2.74 7.58 23.09
CA GLN A 1191 -4.17 7.21 23.05
C GLN A 1191 -4.69 7.15 21.62
N TRP A 1192 -4.30 8.12 20.77
CA TRP A 1192 -4.81 8.26 19.41
C TRP A 1192 -4.27 7.21 18.42
N ASN A 1193 -3.21 6.47 18.73
CA ASN A 1193 -2.72 5.37 17.88
C ASN A 1193 -3.08 3.97 18.41
N TRP A 1194 -3.91 3.88 19.45
CA TRP A 1194 -4.61 2.64 19.79
C TRP A 1194 -5.86 2.52 18.93
N ALA A 1195 -6.09 1.35 18.32
CA ALA A 1195 -7.30 1.13 17.52
C ALA A 1195 -8.58 1.02 18.34
N ASN A 1196 -8.46 0.82 19.66
CA ASN A 1196 -9.57 0.92 20.60
C ASN A 1196 -9.02 1.38 21.95
N TYR A 1197 -9.73 2.29 22.62
CA TYR A 1197 -9.31 2.87 23.90
C TYR A 1197 -10.50 2.94 24.86
N PRO A 1198 -10.31 2.82 26.18
CA PRO A 1198 -11.41 3.01 27.13
C PRO A 1198 -12.09 4.38 26.98
N ASP A 1199 -13.42 4.38 26.90
CA ASP A 1199 -14.24 5.59 26.80
C ASP A 1199 -14.02 6.54 28.00
N GLY A 1200 -14.15 7.85 27.76
CA GLY A 1200 -14.10 8.89 28.79
C GLY A 1200 -12.70 9.31 29.26
N ARG A 1201 -11.63 8.68 28.75
CA ARG A 1201 -10.23 9.04 29.06
C ARG A 1201 -9.65 10.08 28.10
N LYS A 1202 -8.68 10.86 28.58
CA LYS A 1202 -7.95 11.91 27.83
C LYS A 1202 -6.46 11.86 28.19
N ASP A 1203 -5.84 10.76 27.80
CA ASP A 1203 -4.46 10.43 28.11
C ASP A 1203 -3.54 10.93 27.00
N GLU A 1204 -2.43 11.57 27.39
CA GLU A 1204 -1.40 12.06 26.47
C GLU A 1204 -0.53 10.94 25.93
N VAL A 1205 -0.39 9.86 26.71
CA VAL A 1205 0.39 8.65 26.42
C VAL A 1205 -0.35 7.46 27.02
N THR A 1206 -0.01 6.25 26.60
CA THR A 1206 -0.60 5.02 27.16
C THR A 1206 0.31 4.43 28.24
N PRO A 1207 -0.14 3.40 28.98
CA PRO A 1207 0.71 2.73 29.96
C PRO A 1207 2.01 2.15 29.37
N TRP A 1208 2.08 1.90 28.07
CA TRP A 1208 3.29 1.35 27.43
C TRP A 1208 4.50 2.27 27.51
N LEU A 1209 4.32 3.59 27.61
CA LEU A 1209 5.46 4.51 27.77
C LEU A 1209 6.20 4.26 29.09
N GLU A 1210 5.50 3.77 30.13
CA GLU A 1210 6.08 3.45 31.43
C GLU A 1210 7.19 2.41 31.31
N ALA A 1211 7.13 1.51 30.32
CA ALA A 1211 8.17 0.53 30.07
C ALA A 1211 9.55 1.15 29.79
N PHE A 1212 9.55 2.23 29.02
CA PHE A 1212 10.75 2.99 28.68
C PHE A 1212 11.17 3.92 29.83
N VAL A 1213 10.21 4.44 30.61
CA VAL A 1213 10.49 5.23 31.82
C VAL A 1213 11.20 4.37 32.87
N ASN A 1214 10.73 3.14 33.10
CA ASN A 1214 11.35 2.19 34.02
C ASN A 1214 12.81 1.89 33.62
N ALA A 1215 13.08 1.74 32.32
CA ALA A 1215 14.44 1.59 31.82
C ALA A 1215 15.34 2.78 32.17
N ARG A 1216 14.85 4.02 31.97
CA ARG A 1216 15.60 5.24 32.32
C ARG A 1216 15.89 5.30 33.81
N GLU A 1217 14.88 5.11 34.64
CA GLU A 1217 15.01 5.21 36.10
C GLU A 1217 15.96 4.17 36.67
N TRP A 1218 15.95 2.95 36.12
CA TRP A 1218 16.91 1.93 36.51
C TRP A 1218 18.36 2.36 36.18
N ILE A 1219 18.63 2.86 34.97
CA ILE A 1219 19.96 3.33 34.55
C ILE A 1219 20.44 4.50 35.42
N GLU A 1220 19.57 5.48 35.71
CA GLU A 1220 19.89 6.61 36.58
C GLU A 1220 20.23 6.18 38.02
N ASN A 1221 19.62 5.08 38.49
CA ASN A 1221 19.90 4.53 39.82
C ASN A 1221 21.16 3.67 39.88
N GLN A 1222 21.62 3.09 38.76
CA GLN A 1222 22.94 2.44 38.67
C GLN A 1222 24.10 3.43 38.64
N SER A 1223 23.82 4.67 38.21
CA SER A 1223 24.82 5.76 38.10
C SER A 1223 25.05 6.52 39.41
N LYS A 1224 24.36 6.15 40.49
CA LYS A 1224 24.52 6.68 41.86
C LYS A 1224 25.33 5.71 42.68
#